data_AF-A0A5K3EEY7-F1
#
_entry.id   AF-A0A5K3EEY7-F1
#
_cell.length_a   1.000
_cell.length_b   1.000
_cell.length_c   1.000
_cell.angle_alpha   90.00
_cell.angle_beta   90.00
_cell.angle_gamma   90.00
#
_symmetry.space_group_name_H-M   'P 1'
#
loop_
_entity.id
_entity.type
_entity.pdbx_description
1 polymer ?
#
loop_
_entity_poly.entity_id
_entity_poly.type
_entity_poly.pdbx_seq_one_letter_code
_entity_poly.pdbx_strand_id
1 'polypeptide(L)'
;MLVDLCSQDLVNLVSNCNKQLDDMIIEIVNWLFAQGLVLDEFFLACKPLLLSEVYLAKRLLPWIFAVLFTSLKLSGSTRGGGKGVERALSCLLASLNSLLEHHPQLSGFLQSVLIALHAYSQWLIRSGIARSLEWEFNWLLASKRALESGSSEAACLLFELEWMKRPEKLLHDAAYQNLWIDICESRGDLVGLKAAQTAMAESFDRSTAGASLEDRFRCAINKTNGHWGLLQADRKLNAGENNDGIVEVLLQLHRLGADNAFFEFASGHLIAHNLELQPALLEARYQVSWRTGVWRLHTSPTVPRDSRLLDIDFKCLKGPRVLPSPSPLALQLLTARKTLHESPGLGEVRRERLSRLGQWADVEPRSSHQVEDDKLLHLLRCAVYREDWKLVSDMIDDRRAASIRLLSKDPSYLQSFISETHALRVWSQVSRLLSTQPNSSESRVASSLLLLQASIEEFATLDATTSSPFLEASLCLSEALSDSHQDLTPWLPLLNVHTQLQLADLHVEFGDALFGERLLKSIQPVDVPCPELHLRRHLCLALTRSKLQRLGGEISLSSARLMSVLKETTTALSELKLQRDLPARLLLESYLSCTVVLCKWLSESGTMSWADLIVQLLKPAIDLADRCWPSSTKQSLVTPPPPLYSSADALAALAEFADAQYQIFDGYIRSPEFAARSRLLVDAEADAACLTEVDKKSRFLRILQRQSTLESVELSNLISGLQSFFSTAILSYCRCLAQSDKFNLKVYRLVSLWLSASAKMGQNGGLTSCVGSTEETLFTPDWLASLDAHLGGIRVDKFLPLFPQLLGRLTTPSEQSPGRPQLAFHSMLAKLVKSLLNKHPYHTGFPLLSLVHADLDDPTAPSSGATPRAKRQRIDANDSGSGRVLLARQLFSEVCCANQESASVFSQMQALAKAYIEWANVDVESKRTTKG
;
A
#
# COMPACT_ATOMS: atom_id res chain seq x y z
N MET A 1 28.88 -33.91 -44.19
CA MET A 1 28.03 -32.72 -43.96
C MET A 1 27.94 -32.43 -42.47
N LEU A 2 26.98 -32.91 -41.68
CA LEU A 2 26.95 -32.57 -40.22
C LEU A 2 28.18 -33.03 -39.41
N VAL A 3 28.96 -34.00 -39.92
CA VAL A 3 30.16 -34.53 -39.25
C VAL A 3 31.36 -33.56 -39.28
N ASP A 4 31.33 -32.57 -40.17
CA ASP A 4 32.49 -31.72 -40.51
C ASP A 4 32.39 -30.29 -39.91
N LEU A 5 31.45 -30.06 -38.99
CA LEU A 5 31.33 -28.79 -38.25
C LEU A 5 32.49 -28.64 -37.25
N CYS A 6 33.50 -27.85 -37.60
CA CYS A 6 34.58 -27.51 -36.68
C CYS A 6 34.07 -26.61 -35.55
N SER A 7 34.51 -26.88 -34.32
CA SER A 7 34.05 -26.20 -33.09
C SER A 7 34.37 -24.70 -33.01
N GLN A 8 35.08 -24.17 -34.00
CA GLN A 8 35.57 -22.79 -34.04
C GLN A 8 35.01 -21.99 -35.22
N ASP A 9 34.30 -22.58 -36.18
CA ASP A 9 33.92 -21.88 -37.42
C ASP A 9 32.99 -20.68 -37.17
N LEU A 10 31.98 -20.86 -36.32
CA LEU A 10 31.05 -19.79 -35.93
C LEU A 10 31.74 -18.70 -35.09
N VAL A 11 32.67 -19.09 -34.21
CA VAL A 11 33.43 -18.16 -33.36
C VAL A 11 34.41 -17.35 -34.21
N ASN A 12 35.10 -18.00 -35.15
CA ASN A 12 36.03 -17.38 -36.10
C ASN A 12 35.32 -16.45 -37.09
N LEU A 13 34.09 -16.79 -37.51
CA LEU A 13 33.27 -15.91 -38.34
C LEU A 13 32.93 -14.62 -37.59
N VAL A 14 32.48 -14.72 -36.34
CA VAL A 14 32.15 -13.56 -35.50
C VAL A 14 33.40 -12.76 -35.11
N SER A 15 34.54 -13.41 -34.81
CA SER A 15 35.76 -12.71 -34.40
C SER A 15 36.50 -12.01 -35.54
N ASN A 16 36.32 -12.45 -36.79
CA ASN A 16 36.79 -11.73 -37.98
C ASN A 16 35.91 -10.51 -38.34
N CYS A 17 34.72 -10.37 -37.72
CA CYS A 17 33.80 -9.25 -37.97
C CYS A 17 34.05 -8.05 -37.04
N ASN A 18 34.89 -7.09 -37.47
CA ASN A 18 35.01 -5.78 -36.81
C ASN A 18 33.83 -4.81 -37.11
N LYS A 19 32.59 -5.32 -37.20
CA LYS A 19 31.42 -4.60 -37.74
C LYS A 19 30.29 -4.41 -36.71
N GLN A 20 29.23 -3.69 -37.10
CA GLN A 20 28.04 -3.52 -36.26
C GLN A 20 27.29 -4.86 -36.07
N LEU A 21 26.48 -4.93 -35.01
CA LEU A 21 25.68 -6.12 -34.67
C LEU A 21 24.78 -6.60 -35.81
N ASP A 22 24.29 -5.67 -36.62
CA ASP A 22 23.40 -5.93 -37.74
C ASP A 22 24.12 -6.69 -38.87
N ASP A 23 25.38 -6.34 -39.15
CA ASP A 23 26.23 -7.06 -40.10
C ASP A 23 26.59 -8.47 -39.59
N MET A 24 26.95 -8.59 -38.30
CA MET A 24 27.26 -9.89 -37.69
C MET A 24 26.08 -10.87 -37.80
N ILE A 25 24.85 -10.39 -37.64
CA ILE A 25 23.64 -11.21 -37.79
C ILE A 25 23.44 -11.66 -39.25
N ILE A 26 23.66 -10.79 -40.24
CA ILE A 26 23.60 -11.16 -41.66
C ILE A 26 24.68 -12.21 -41.99
N GLU A 27 25.89 -12.10 -41.45
CA GLU A 27 26.95 -13.09 -41.69
C GLU A 27 26.63 -14.45 -41.03
N ILE A 28 26.02 -14.48 -39.85
CA ILE A 28 25.49 -15.71 -39.22
C ILE A 28 24.37 -16.34 -40.07
N VAL A 29 23.45 -15.54 -40.62
CA VAL A 29 22.40 -16.02 -41.54
C VAL A 29 23.02 -16.66 -42.78
N ASN A 30 23.98 -15.98 -43.42
CA ASN A 30 24.69 -16.52 -44.58
C ASN A 30 25.39 -17.84 -44.26
N TRP A 31 26.05 -17.94 -43.11
CA TRP A 31 26.72 -19.16 -42.66
C TRP A 31 25.75 -20.34 -42.47
N LEU A 32 24.61 -20.14 -41.78
CA LEU A 32 23.60 -21.20 -41.60
C LEU A 32 23.06 -21.72 -42.94
N PHE A 33 22.80 -20.83 -43.89
CA PHE A 33 22.32 -21.22 -45.22
C PHE A 33 23.42 -21.85 -46.09
N ALA A 34 24.68 -21.44 -45.96
CA ALA A 34 25.80 -22.03 -46.70
C ALA A 34 26.15 -23.44 -46.20
N GLN A 35 26.03 -23.67 -44.89
CA GLN A 35 26.28 -24.97 -44.26
C GLN A 35 25.08 -25.93 -44.29
N GLY A 36 23.95 -25.52 -44.88
CA GLY A 36 22.74 -26.36 -44.97
C GLY A 36 22.08 -26.65 -43.60
N LEU A 37 22.25 -25.76 -42.62
CA LEU A 37 21.79 -25.94 -41.25
C LEU A 37 20.33 -25.48 -41.03
N VAL A 38 19.69 -24.91 -42.05
CA VAL A 38 18.27 -24.52 -42.00
C VAL A 38 17.43 -25.70 -42.47
N LEU A 39 16.76 -26.38 -41.52
CA LEU A 39 16.11 -27.69 -41.75
C LEU A 39 14.62 -27.61 -42.11
N ASP A 40 13.97 -26.47 -41.87
CA ASP A 40 12.54 -26.28 -42.10
C ASP A 40 12.29 -25.57 -43.45
N GLU A 41 11.34 -26.07 -44.23
CA GLU A 41 10.98 -25.52 -45.54
C GLU A 41 10.50 -24.07 -45.46
N PHE A 42 9.84 -23.67 -44.37
CA PHE A 42 9.43 -22.30 -44.14
C PHE A 42 10.64 -21.35 -44.03
N PHE A 43 11.63 -21.71 -43.21
CA PHE A 43 12.83 -20.90 -43.05
C PHE A 43 13.71 -20.89 -44.30
N LEU A 44 13.72 -21.98 -45.09
CA LEU A 44 14.35 -22.02 -46.41
C LEU A 44 13.70 -21.03 -47.39
N ALA A 45 12.37 -20.94 -47.42
CA ALA A 45 11.63 -19.97 -48.22
C ALA A 45 11.89 -18.51 -47.78
N CYS A 46 12.15 -18.27 -46.50
CA CYS A 46 12.46 -16.94 -45.96
C CYS A 46 13.88 -16.42 -46.28
N LYS A 47 14.77 -17.22 -46.88
CA LYS A 47 16.18 -16.85 -47.16
C LYS A 47 16.37 -15.43 -47.76
N PRO A 48 15.68 -15.01 -48.84
CA PRO A 48 15.88 -13.67 -49.41
C PRO A 48 15.45 -12.54 -48.45
N LEU A 49 14.39 -12.76 -47.67
CA LEU A 49 13.89 -11.78 -46.69
C LEU A 49 14.82 -11.64 -45.48
N LEU A 50 15.41 -12.75 -45.02
CA LEU A 50 16.39 -12.77 -43.92
C LEU A 50 17.71 -12.07 -44.28
N LEU A 51 18.03 -11.97 -45.57
CA LEU A 51 19.21 -11.28 -46.06
C LEU A 51 18.96 -9.80 -46.42
N SER A 52 17.71 -9.40 -46.64
CA SER A 52 17.34 -7.99 -46.90
C SER A 52 16.92 -7.24 -45.63
N GLU A 53 16.25 -7.90 -44.68
CA GLU A 53 15.60 -7.27 -43.52
C GLU A 53 16.20 -7.74 -42.19
N VAL A 54 17.17 -6.99 -41.66
CA VAL A 54 17.88 -7.35 -40.42
C VAL A 54 16.94 -7.46 -39.22
N TYR A 55 15.88 -6.65 -39.16
CA TYR A 55 14.86 -6.74 -38.11
C TYR A 55 14.15 -8.10 -38.10
N LEU A 56 13.88 -8.64 -39.30
CA LEU A 56 13.22 -9.94 -39.48
C LEU A 56 14.21 -11.08 -39.20
N ALA A 57 15.48 -10.92 -39.58
CA ALA A 57 16.57 -11.81 -39.18
C ALA A 57 16.70 -11.91 -37.65
N LYS A 58 16.80 -10.78 -36.94
CA LYS A 58 16.84 -10.71 -35.46
C LYS A 58 15.72 -11.49 -34.78
N ARG A 59 14.53 -11.55 -35.38
CA ARG A 59 13.35 -12.22 -34.81
C ARG A 59 13.22 -13.70 -35.18
N LEU A 60 13.56 -14.11 -36.40
CA LEU A 60 13.39 -15.49 -36.85
C LEU A 60 14.62 -16.38 -36.60
N LEU A 61 15.82 -15.80 -36.62
CA LEU A 61 17.08 -16.53 -36.41
C LEU A 61 17.14 -17.30 -35.06
N PRO A 62 16.62 -16.77 -33.93
CA PRO A 62 16.47 -17.55 -32.69
C PRO A 62 15.65 -18.83 -32.82
N TRP A 63 14.59 -18.82 -33.63
CA TRP A 63 13.75 -19.99 -33.88
C TRP A 63 14.41 -20.99 -34.84
N ILE A 64 15.20 -20.51 -35.81
CA ILE A 64 16.04 -21.37 -36.66
C ILE A 64 17.03 -22.16 -35.78
N PHE A 65 17.70 -21.49 -34.85
CA PHE A 65 18.56 -22.17 -33.86
C PHE A 65 17.76 -23.13 -32.96
N ALA A 66 16.57 -22.73 -32.47
CA ALA A 66 15.72 -23.61 -31.65
C ALA A 66 15.37 -24.93 -32.35
N VAL A 67 15.00 -24.87 -33.63
CA VAL A 67 14.69 -26.05 -34.48
C VAL A 67 15.96 -26.86 -34.80
N LEU A 68 17.09 -26.21 -35.06
CA LEU A 68 18.39 -26.88 -35.25
C LEU A 68 18.78 -27.71 -34.02
N PHE A 69 18.84 -27.09 -32.83
CA PHE A 69 19.31 -27.77 -31.62
C PHE A 69 18.38 -28.91 -31.19
N THR A 70 17.05 -28.72 -31.26
CA THR A 70 16.06 -29.76 -30.92
C THR A 70 16.07 -30.93 -31.89
N SER A 71 16.14 -30.69 -33.20
CA SER A 71 16.20 -31.76 -34.19
C SER A 71 17.49 -32.59 -34.08
N LEU A 72 18.64 -31.96 -33.83
CA LEU A 72 19.91 -32.65 -33.54
C LEU A 72 19.82 -33.49 -32.25
N LYS A 73 19.25 -32.94 -31.16
CA LYS A 73 19.09 -33.65 -29.88
C LYS A 73 18.15 -34.86 -30.01
N LEU A 74 17.03 -34.71 -30.72
CA LEU A 74 16.07 -35.80 -30.97
C LEU A 74 16.67 -36.88 -31.88
N SER A 75 17.39 -36.48 -32.93
CA SER A 75 18.04 -37.42 -33.87
C SER A 75 19.13 -38.25 -33.20
N GLY A 76 19.95 -37.64 -32.33
CA GLY A 76 21.00 -38.33 -31.58
C GLY A 76 20.49 -39.41 -30.63
N SER A 77 19.26 -39.29 -30.13
CA SER A 77 18.63 -40.29 -29.24
C SER A 77 18.24 -41.59 -29.97
N THR A 78 18.22 -41.60 -31.29
CA THR A 78 17.84 -42.80 -32.07
C THR A 78 18.99 -43.83 -32.14
N ARG A 79 18.64 -45.11 -31.97
CA ARG A 79 19.56 -46.24 -31.69
C ARG A 79 20.57 -46.63 -32.79
N GLY A 80 20.80 -45.79 -33.80
CA GLY A 80 21.67 -46.11 -34.95
C GLY A 80 22.58 -44.99 -35.49
N GLY A 81 22.44 -43.72 -35.05
CA GLY A 81 23.14 -42.57 -35.68
C GLY A 81 24.05 -41.73 -34.78
N GLY A 82 24.14 -42.05 -33.47
CA GLY A 82 24.52 -41.09 -32.41
C GLY A 82 25.80 -40.28 -32.60
N LYS A 83 26.97 -40.93 -32.72
CA LYS A 83 28.28 -40.29 -32.47
C LYS A 83 28.62 -39.07 -33.35
N GLY A 84 28.11 -39.01 -34.59
CA GLY A 84 28.34 -37.86 -35.47
C GLY A 84 27.47 -36.66 -35.11
N VAL A 85 26.18 -36.92 -34.82
CA VAL A 85 25.19 -35.90 -34.46
C VAL A 85 25.44 -35.35 -33.07
N GLU A 86 25.82 -36.20 -32.11
CA GLU A 86 26.22 -35.80 -30.76
C GLU A 86 27.46 -34.89 -30.78
N ARG A 87 28.46 -35.19 -31.62
CA ARG A 87 29.63 -34.33 -31.81
C ARG A 87 29.22 -32.97 -32.37
N ALA A 88 28.45 -32.93 -33.46
CA ALA A 88 27.96 -31.68 -34.06
C ALA A 88 27.20 -30.81 -33.04
N LEU A 89 26.31 -31.42 -32.25
CA LEU A 89 25.59 -30.74 -31.17
C LEU A 89 26.53 -30.21 -30.08
N SER A 90 27.53 -31.00 -29.65
CA SER A 90 28.53 -30.56 -28.66
C SER A 90 29.40 -29.39 -29.17
N CYS A 91 29.79 -29.41 -30.45
CA CYS A 91 30.57 -28.34 -31.08
C CYS A 91 29.76 -27.05 -31.20
N LEU A 92 28.48 -27.14 -31.57
CA LEU A 92 27.58 -25.98 -31.62
C LEU A 92 27.31 -25.38 -30.23
N LEU A 93 27.06 -26.22 -29.22
CA LEU A 93 26.92 -25.77 -27.82
C LEU A 93 28.19 -25.09 -27.30
N ALA A 94 29.37 -25.67 -27.57
CA ALA A 94 30.66 -25.07 -27.21
C ALA A 94 30.88 -23.71 -27.89
N SER A 95 30.52 -23.59 -29.18
CA SER A 95 30.61 -22.31 -29.91
C SER A 95 29.71 -21.22 -29.32
N LEU A 96 28.47 -21.56 -28.91
CA LEU A 96 27.58 -20.59 -28.26
C LEU A 96 28.05 -20.19 -26.86
N ASN A 97 28.57 -21.13 -26.07
CA ASN A 97 29.17 -20.80 -24.76
C ASN A 97 30.40 -19.88 -24.93
N SER A 98 31.25 -20.13 -25.93
CA SER A 98 32.40 -19.26 -26.25
C SER A 98 31.98 -17.85 -26.71
N LEU A 99 30.89 -17.75 -27.50
CA LEU A 99 30.32 -16.45 -27.88
C LEU A 99 29.75 -15.68 -26.68
N LEU A 100 29.06 -16.37 -25.75
CA LEU A 100 28.58 -15.78 -24.49
C LEU A 100 29.74 -15.27 -23.60
N GLU A 101 30.88 -15.94 -23.63
CA GLU A 101 32.08 -15.55 -22.88
C GLU A 101 32.80 -14.35 -23.50
N HIS A 102 33.05 -14.36 -24.81
CA HIS A 102 33.95 -13.39 -25.44
C HIS A 102 33.28 -12.22 -26.18
N HIS A 103 31.99 -12.29 -26.53
CA HIS A 103 31.32 -11.28 -27.36
C HIS A 103 30.12 -10.60 -26.65
N PRO A 104 30.36 -9.62 -25.74
CA PRO A 104 29.29 -8.94 -25.01
C PRO A 104 28.26 -8.25 -25.90
N GLN A 105 28.66 -7.80 -27.10
CA GLN A 105 27.77 -7.15 -28.06
C GLN A 105 26.63 -8.08 -28.54
N LEU A 106 26.87 -9.39 -28.63
CA LEU A 106 25.85 -10.37 -29.04
C LEU A 106 24.96 -10.86 -27.89
N SER A 107 25.17 -10.40 -26.65
CA SER A 107 24.45 -10.86 -25.44
C SER A 107 22.93 -10.92 -25.62
N GLY A 108 22.28 -9.82 -26.00
CA GLY A 108 20.82 -9.77 -26.21
C GLY A 108 20.32 -10.67 -27.35
N PHE A 109 21.13 -10.88 -28.39
CA PHE A 109 20.80 -11.84 -29.45
C PHE A 109 20.90 -13.29 -28.93
N LEU A 110 22.00 -13.64 -28.24
CA LEU A 110 22.20 -14.97 -27.67
C LEU A 110 21.15 -15.29 -26.59
N GLN A 111 20.74 -14.30 -25.78
CA GLN A 111 19.61 -14.41 -24.87
C GLN A 111 18.32 -14.78 -25.62
N SER A 112 18.03 -14.12 -26.75
CA SER A 112 16.84 -14.45 -27.54
C SER A 112 16.87 -15.87 -28.12
N VAL A 113 18.05 -16.38 -28.50
CA VAL A 113 18.28 -17.78 -28.91
C VAL A 113 17.99 -18.76 -27.76
N LEU A 114 18.50 -18.48 -26.55
CA LEU A 114 18.26 -19.34 -25.37
C LEU A 114 16.78 -19.37 -24.96
N ILE A 115 16.08 -18.22 -25.00
CA ILE A 115 14.65 -18.13 -24.69
C ILE A 115 13.82 -18.87 -25.74
N ALA A 116 14.09 -18.70 -27.03
CA ALA A 116 13.39 -19.42 -28.10
C ALA A 116 13.60 -20.94 -27.99
N LEU A 117 14.83 -21.38 -27.71
CA LEU A 117 15.18 -22.78 -27.49
C LEU A 117 14.44 -23.38 -26.29
N HIS A 118 14.35 -22.65 -25.17
CA HIS A 118 13.59 -23.08 -23.99
C HIS A 118 12.08 -23.14 -24.27
N ALA A 119 11.51 -22.10 -24.90
CA ALA A 119 10.09 -22.07 -25.24
C ALA A 119 9.70 -23.23 -26.17
N TYR A 120 10.51 -23.50 -27.19
CA TYR A 120 10.28 -24.60 -28.12
C TYR A 120 10.47 -25.97 -27.46
N SER A 121 11.46 -26.15 -26.57
CA SER A 121 11.63 -27.40 -25.84
C SER A 121 10.47 -27.69 -24.89
N GLN A 122 9.94 -26.66 -24.20
CA GLN A 122 8.73 -26.80 -23.37
C GLN A 122 7.48 -27.15 -24.21
N TRP A 123 7.35 -26.59 -25.41
CA TRP A 123 6.26 -26.96 -26.32
C TRP A 123 6.35 -28.43 -26.77
N LEU A 124 7.55 -28.91 -27.14
CA LEU A 124 7.77 -30.33 -27.49
C LEU A 124 7.44 -31.29 -26.34
N ILE A 125 7.74 -30.90 -25.09
CA ILE A 125 7.41 -31.68 -23.89
C ILE A 125 5.90 -31.71 -23.65
N ARG A 126 5.23 -30.55 -23.69
CA ARG A 126 3.77 -30.44 -23.50
C ARG A 126 2.96 -31.16 -24.59
N SER A 127 3.48 -31.19 -25.82
CA SER A 127 2.90 -31.93 -26.95
C SER A 127 3.19 -33.45 -26.91
N GLY A 128 3.93 -33.93 -25.90
CA GLY A 128 4.27 -35.36 -25.74
C GLY A 128 5.31 -35.90 -26.74
N ILE A 129 5.95 -35.03 -27.54
CA ILE A 129 6.94 -35.39 -28.56
C ILE A 129 8.29 -35.73 -27.90
N ALA A 130 8.63 -35.06 -26.78
CA ALA A 130 9.80 -35.34 -25.97
C ALA A 130 9.41 -35.56 -24.49
N ARG A 131 10.18 -36.38 -23.76
CA ARG A 131 9.98 -36.58 -22.31
C ARG A 131 10.77 -35.58 -21.46
N SER A 132 12.01 -35.30 -21.85
CA SER A 132 12.85 -34.24 -21.29
C SER A 132 13.82 -33.74 -22.36
N LEU A 133 14.23 -32.47 -22.26
CA LEU A 133 15.19 -31.82 -23.17
C LEU A 133 16.12 -30.94 -22.35
N GLU A 134 17.30 -31.47 -22.03
CA GLU A 134 18.33 -30.79 -21.24
C GLU A 134 19.49 -30.29 -22.11
N TRP A 135 19.93 -29.06 -21.82
CA TRP A 135 20.99 -28.35 -22.54
C TRP A 135 22.15 -27.95 -21.62
N GLU A 136 23.38 -28.11 -22.10
CA GLU A 136 24.63 -27.82 -21.40
C GLU A 136 25.16 -26.41 -21.71
N PHE A 137 24.35 -25.40 -21.41
CA PHE A 137 24.77 -23.99 -21.45
C PHE A 137 25.34 -23.54 -20.11
N ASN A 138 26.21 -22.53 -20.16
CA ASN A 138 26.62 -21.78 -18.97
C ASN A 138 25.50 -20.80 -18.55
N TRP A 139 24.42 -21.35 -17.98
CA TRP A 139 23.20 -20.61 -17.61
C TRP A 139 23.47 -19.47 -16.62
N LEU A 140 24.41 -19.65 -15.69
CA LEU A 140 24.84 -18.61 -14.74
C LEU A 140 25.44 -17.39 -15.47
N LEU A 141 26.34 -17.63 -16.43
CA LEU A 141 26.92 -16.56 -17.24
C LEU A 141 25.87 -15.92 -18.15
N ALA A 142 24.99 -16.71 -18.76
CA ALA A 142 23.90 -16.21 -19.58
C ALA A 142 22.95 -15.29 -18.78
N SER A 143 22.63 -15.67 -17.53
CA SER A 143 21.88 -14.83 -16.59
C SER A 143 22.62 -13.53 -16.28
N LYS A 144 23.93 -13.58 -15.98
CA LYS A 144 24.74 -12.36 -15.76
C LYS A 144 24.75 -11.44 -16.98
N ARG A 145 24.95 -11.96 -18.20
CA ARG A 145 24.91 -11.15 -19.42
C ARG A 145 23.52 -10.58 -19.73
N ALA A 146 22.44 -11.31 -19.41
CA ALA A 146 21.08 -10.80 -19.51
C ALA A 146 20.85 -9.61 -18.56
N LEU A 147 21.39 -9.69 -17.33
CA LEU A 147 21.35 -8.61 -16.34
C LEU A 147 22.14 -7.39 -16.81
N GLU A 148 23.37 -7.59 -17.29
CA GLU A 148 24.22 -6.54 -17.90
C GLU A 148 23.54 -5.87 -19.12
N SER A 149 22.66 -6.59 -19.83
CA SER A 149 21.88 -6.05 -20.95
C SER A 149 20.57 -5.35 -20.56
N GLY A 150 20.26 -5.26 -19.27
CA GLY A 150 19.05 -4.60 -18.73
C GLY A 150 17.79 -5.48 -18.70
N SER A 151 17.90 -6.77 -19.02
CA SER A 151 16.76 -7.70 -19.09
C SER A 151 16.62 -8.55 -17.81
N SER A 152 16.14 -7.93 -16.74
CA SER A 152 16.06 -8.55 -15.40
C SER A 152 15.14 -9.78 -15.32
N GLU A 153 14.04 -9.82 -16.08
CA GLU A 153 13.16 -11.00 -16.18
C GLU A 153 13.87 -12.21 -16.80
N ALA A 154 14.61 -11.99 -17.89
CA ALA A 154 15.38 -13.03 -18.56
C ALA A 154 16.57 -13.48 -17.70
N ALA A 155 17.23 -12.54 -17.00
CA ALA A 155 18.27 -12.87 -16.04
C ALA A 155 17.75 -13.81 -14.95
N CYS A 156 16.55 -13.56 -14.41
CA CYS A 156 15.89 -14.43 -13.43
C CYS A 156 15.56 -15.81 -14.01
N LEU A 157 14.93 -15.87 -15.18
CA LEU A 157 14.59 -17.15 -15.83
C LEU A 157 15.84 -18.00 -16.11
N LEU A 158 16.91 -17.40 -16.62
CA LEU A 158 18.18 -18.09 -16.89
C LEU A 158 18.86 -18.54 -15.59
N PHE A 159 18.72 -17.78 -14.51
CA PHE A 159 19.22 -18.15 -13.17
C PHE A 159 18.44 -19.34 -12.60
N GLU A 160 17.11 -19.31 -12.66
CA GLU A 160 16.23 -20.41 -12.23
C GLU A 160 16.55 -21.71 -12.98
N LEU A 161 16.90 -21.63 -14.27
CA LEU A 161 17.31 -22.81 -15.06
C LEU A 161 18.64 -23.43 -14.60
N GLU A 162 19.59 -22.67 -14.06
CA GLU A 162 20.78 -23.23 -13.41
C GLU A 162 20.45 -23.74 -12.00
N TRP A 163 19.64 -22.99 -11.24
CA TRP A 163 19.24 -23.36 -9.89
C TRP A 163 18.47 -24.69 -9.84
N MET A 164 17.55 -24.91 -10.77
CA MET A 164 16.81 -26.18 -10.92
C MET A 164 17.72 -27.38 -11.22
N LYS A 165 18.92 -27.16 -11.78
CA LYS A 165 19.94 -28.20 -12.00
C LYS A 165 20.87 -28.39 -10.80
N ARG A 166 21.15 -27.32 -10.06
CA ARG A 166 22.19 -27.25 -9.03
C ARG A 166 21.74 -26.41 -7.82
N PRO A 167 20.69 -26.83 -7.09
CA PRO A 167 20.07 -26.00 -6.06
C PRO A 167 21.03 -25.70 -4.90
N GLU A 168 21.91 -26.63 -4.57
CA GLU A 168 22.90 -26.52 -3.49
C GLU A 168 23.90 -25.39 -3.69
N LYS A 169 24.20 -25.00 -4.95
CA LYS A 169 25.16 -23.93 -5.24
C LYS A 169 24.70 -22.56 -4.75
N LEU A 170 23.39 -22.30 -4.73
CA LEU A 170 22.84 -21.05 -4.21
C LEU A 170 23.19 -20.81 -2.73
N LEU A 171 23.45 -21.88 -1.96
CA LEU A 171 23.77 -21.80 -0.53
C LEU A 171 25.28 -21.77 -0.24
N HIS A 172 26.13 -22.16 -1.20
CA HIS A 172 27.57 -22.40 -0.97
C HIS A 172 28.51 -21.64 -1.94
N ASP A 173 28.00 -21.13 -3.06
CA ASP A 173 28.79 -20.46 -4.10
C ASP A 173 28.48 -18.96 -4.12
N ALA A 174 29.48 -18.16 -3.74
CA ALA A 174 29.38 -16.70 -3.70
C ALA A 174 28.99 -16.09 -5.06
N ALA A 175 29.31 -16.72 -6.19
CA ALA A 175 28.92 -16.20 -7.49
C ALA A 175 27.40 -16.26 -7.71
N TYR A 176 26.74 -17.30 -7.18
CA TYR A 176 25.28 -17.48 -7.26
C TYR A 176 24.57 -16.52 -6.32
N GLN A 177 25.09 -16.40 -5.08
CA GLN A 177 24.52 -15.54 -4.05
C GLN A 177 24.58 -14.06 -4.45
N ASN A 178 25.73 -13.62 -4.97
CA ASN A 178 25.90 -12.25 -5.46
C ASN A 178 25.00 -11.96 -6.67
N LEU A 179 24.94 -12.86 -7.66
CA LEU A 179 24.08 -12.68 -8.84
C LEU A 179 22.58 -12.68 -8.47
N TRP A 180 22.16 -13.49 -7.49
CA TRP A 180 20.79 -13.45 -6.98
C TRP A 180 20.45 -12.10 -6.31
N ILE A 181 21.37 -11.56 -5.51
CA ILE A 181 21.23 -10.21 -4.93
C ILE A 181 21.08 -9.17 -6.05
N ASP A 182 21.91 -9.24 -7.09
CA ASP A 182 21.91 -8.27 -8.19
C ASP A 182 20.64 -8.36 -9.05
N ILE A 183 20.11 -9.57 -9.28
CA ILE A 183 18.80 -9.79 -9.91
C ILE A 183 17.69 -9.19 -9.05
N CYS A 184 17.65 -9.45 -7.74
CA CYS A 184 16.61 -8.91 -6.87
C CYS A 184 16.72 -7.38 -6.69
N GLU A 185 17.93 -6.82 -6.59
CA GLU A 185 18.16 -5.36 -6.60
C GLU A 185 17.62 -4.74 -7.90
N SER A 186 17.92 -5.33 -9.07
CA SER A 186 17.46 -4.81 -10.37
C SER A 186 15.93 -4.87 -10.57
N ARG A 187 15.24 -5.76 -9.85
CA ARG A 187 13.78 -5.94 -9.90
C ARG A 187 13.04 -5.20 -8.79
N GLY A 188 13.75 -4.67 -7.80
CA GLY A 188 13.14 -4.14 -6.57
C GLY A 188 12.48 -5.21 -5.69
N ASP A 189 12.85 -6.50 -5.83
CA ASP A 189 12.22 -7.60 -5.09
C ASP A 189 12.74 -7.70 -3.64
N LEU A 190 12.17 -6.84 -2.80
CA LEU A 190 12.41 -6.80 -1.37
C LEU A 190 12.06 -8.12 -0.65
N VAL A 191 11.02 -8.82 -1.12
CA VAL A 191 10.55 -10.06 -0.48
C VAL A 191 11.52 -11.20 -0.80
N GLY A 192 11.96 -11.31 -2.06
CA GLY A 192 13.01 -12.22 -2.50
C GLY A 192 14.33 -12.01 -1.76
N LEU A 193 14.76 -10.75 -1.55
CA LEU A 193 15.95 -10.44 -0.75
C LEU A 193 15.82 -10.89 0.71
N LYS A 194 14.71 -10.56 1.38
CA LYS A 194 14.47 -10.96 2.78
C LYS A 194 14.37 -12.48 2.93
N ALA A 195 13.67 -13.16 2.01
CA ALA A 195 13.56 -14.61 2.01
C ALA A 195 14.93 -15.29 1.82
N ALA A 196 15.73 -14.82 0.87
CA ALA A 196 17.09 -15.33 0.64
C ALA A 196 18.01 -15.07 1.84
N GLN A 197 17.96 -13.88 2.45
CA GLN A 197 18.72 -13.58 3.67
C GLN A 197 18.36 -14.55 4.81
N THR A 198 17.07 -14.81 5.05
CA THR A 198 16.65 -15.76 6.10
C THR A 198 17.04 -17.21 5.79
N ALA A 199 16.96 -17.64 4.53
CA ALA A 199 17.37 -18.98 4.12
C ALA A 199 18.89 -19.21 4.18
N MET A 200 19.69 -18.15 4.02
CA MET A 200 21.15 -18.20 4.09
C MET A 200 21.71 -17.88 5.48
N ALA A 201 20.87 -17.54 6.47
CA ALA A 201 21.28 -17.09 7.80
C ALA A 201 22.30 -18.04 8.48
N GLU A 202 22.06 -19.34 8.46
CA GLU A 202 22.97 -20.34 9.06
C GLU A 202 24.37 -20.40 8.40
N SER A 203 24.54 -19.82 7.21
CA SER A 203 25.81 -19.80 6.48
C SER A 203 26.67 -18.57 6.79
N PHE A 204 26.06 -17.48 7.28
CA PHE A 204 26.77 -16.22 7.54
C PHE A 204 27.79 -16.38 8.68
N ASP A 205 27.40 -17.03 9.78
CA ASP A 205 28.27 -17.26 10.96
C ASP A 205 29.46 -18.20 10.71
N ARG A 206 29.46 -18.96 9.60
CA ARG A 206 30.43 -20.05 9.37
C ARG A 206 31.72 -19.60 8.67
N SER A 207 31.78 -18.38 8.12
CA SER A 207 32.98 -17.87 7.44
C SER A 207 33.03 -16.35 7.35
N THR A 208 34.24 -15.79 7.16
CA THR A 208 34.42 -14.35 6.90
C THR A 208 33.77 -13.90 5.58
N ALA A 209 33.62 -14.79 4.60
CA ALA A 209 32.85 -14.54 3.39
C ALA A 209 31.34 -14.47 3.66
N GLY A 210 30.84 -15.24 4.65
CA GLY A 210 29.46 -15.23 5.12
C GLY A 210 29.06 -13.87 5.71
N ALA A 211 29.90 -13.29 6.57
CA ALA A 211 29.67 -11.95 7.12
C ALA A 211 29.60 -10.87 6.01
N SER A 212 30.51 -10.91 5.04
CA SER A 212 30.48 -9.95 3.90
C SER A 212 29.25 -10.11 3.00
N LEU A 213 28.70 -11.33 2.92
CA LEU A 213 27.47 -11.61 2.19
C LEU A 213 26.23 -11.13 2.97
N GLU A 214 26.20 -11.33 4.29
CA GLU A 214 25.15 -10.78 5.14
C GLU A 214 25.10 -9.24 5.04
N ASP A 215 26.26 -8.59 5.09
CA ASP A 215 26.39 -7.14 4.87
C ASP A 215 25.87 -6.73 3.48
N ARG A 216 26.12 -7.53 2.43
CA ARG A 216 25.59 -7.28 1.08
C ARG A 216 24.06 -7.40 1.05
N PHE A 217 23.47 -8.44 1.65
CA PHE A 217 22.01 -8.58 1.80
C PHE A 217 21.42 -7.40 2.59
N ARG A 218 22.01 -7.04 3.74
CA ARG A 218 21.58 -5.91 4.57
C ARG A 218 21.63 -4.60 3.77
N CYS A 219 22.66 -4.40 2.95
CA CYS A 219 22.77 -3.26 2.05
C CYS A 219 21.70 -3.27 0.95
N ALA A 220 21.49 -4.40 0.28
CA ALA A 220 20.47 -4.56 -0.78
C ALA A 220 19.05 -4.30 -0.26
N ILE A 221 18.73 -4.86 0.91
CA ILE A 221 17.46 -4.68 1.60
C ILE A 221 17.28 -3.21 2.02
N ASN A 222 18.31 -2.54 2.53
CA ASN A 222 18.21 -1.13 2.90
C ASN A 222 18.10 -0.19 1.68
N LYS A 223 18.79 -0.48 0.57
CA LYS A 223 18.62 0.24 -0.72
C LYS A 223 17.19 0.12 -1.23
N THR A 224 16.63 -1.10 -1.27
CA THR A 224 15.28 -1.38 -1.80
C THR A 224 14.16 -0.88 -0.88
N ASN A 225 14.36 -0.89 0.44
CA ASN A 225 13.44 -0.27 1.39
C ASN A 225 13.49 1.27 1.40
N GLY A 226 14.55 1.91 0.89
CA GLY A 226 14.79 3.35 1.07
C GLY A 226 15.32 3.78 2.45
N HIS A 227 15.65 2.83 3.34
CA HIS A 227 16.16 3.12 4.69
C HIS A 227 17.68 3.40 4.72
N TRP A 228 18.09 4.50 4.09
CA TRP A 228 19.50 4.87 3.90
C TRP A 228 20.29 5.11 5.21
N GLY A 229 19.62 5.45 6.31
CA GLY A 229 20.27 5.75 7.59
C GLY A 229 20.96 4.57 8.28
N LEU A 230 20.52 3.33 8.01
CA LEU A 230 21.08 2.12 8.64
C LEU A 230 22.35 1.58 7.95
N LEU A 231 22.62 2.02 6.71
CA LEU A 231 23.87 1.67 5.98
C LEU A 231 25.14 2.24 6.66
N GLN A 232 24.97 3.17 7.60
CA GLN A 232 26.03 3.99 8.19
C GLN A 232 26.73 3.35 9.39
N ALA A 233 26.27 2.18 9.86
CA ALA A 233 26.79 1.52 11.07
C ALA A 233 27.98 0.59 10.79
N ASP A 234 27.85 -0.33 9.83
CA ASP A 234 28.70 -1.53 9.77
C ASP A 234 30.00 -1.36 8.96
N ARG A 235 29.97 -0.57 7.86
CA ARG A 235 31.12 -0.44 6.92
C ARG A 235 32.32 0.38 7.42
N LYS A 236 32.39 0.70 8.71
CA LYS A 236 33.34 1.67 9.30
C LYS A 236 34.80 1.21 9.44
N LEU A 237 35.18 0.03 8.95
CA LEU A 237 36.45 -0.62 9.35
C LEU A 237 37.63 -0.52 8.35
N ASN A 238 37.42 -0.32 7.05
CA ASN A 238 38.45 -0.63 6.03
C ASN A 238 38.85 0.53 5.11
N ALA A 239 38.52 1.77 5.45
CA ALA A 239 38.37 2.82 4.45
C ALA A 239 39.63 3.73 4.34
N GLY A 240 40.47 3.54 3.30
CA GLY A 240 41.83 4.11 3.15
C GLY A 240 42.15 4.91 1.86
N GLU A 241 41.79 6.20 1.86
CA GLU A 241 42.29 7.33 1.05
C GLU A 241 41.89 7.49 -0.42
N ASN A 242 40.58 7.41 -0.74
CA ASN A 242 40.07 7.52 -2.11
C ASN A 242 38.99 8.58 -2.31
N ASN A 243 39.10 9.32 -3.41
CA ASN A 243 38.14 10.31 -3.90
C ASN A 243 36.72 9.76 -4.09
N ASP A 244 36.58 8.51 -4.57
CA ASP A 244 35.26 7.92 -4.84
C ASP A 244 34.41 7.74 -3.58
N GLY A 245 35.04 7.54 -2.41
CA GLY A 245 34.34 7.51 -1.13
C GLY A 245 33.74 8.86 -0.71
N ILE A 246 34.43 9.96 -1.04
CA ILE A 246 33.93 11.31 -0.81
C ILE A 246 32.71 11.58 -1.69
N VAL A 247 32.74 11.11 -2.95
CA VAL A 247 31.59 11.23 -3.85
C VAL A 247 30.41 10.38 -3.37
N GLU A 248 30.65 9.13 -2.95
CA GLU A 248 29.58 8.28 -2.43
C GLU A 248 28.92 8.91 -1.19
N VAL A 249 29.71 9.40 -0.21
CA VAL A 249 29.16 10.09 0.98
C VAL A 249 28.31 11.29 0.59
N LEU A 250 28.74 12.09 -0.40
CA LEU A 250 27.93 13.20 -0.92
C LEU A 250 26.62 12.69 -1.57
N LEU A 251 26.66 11.67 -2.40
CA LEU A 251 25.46 11.09 -3.00
C LEU A 251 24.49 10.53 -1.94
N GLN A 252 25.00 9.92 -0.86
CA GLN A 252 24.17 9.41 0.23
C GLN A 252 23.57 10.56 1.08
N LEU A 253 24.34 11.61 1.39
CA LEU A 253 23.81 12.81 2.06
C LEU A 253 22.70 13.49 1.25
N HIS A 254 22.86 13.53 -0.07
CA HIS A 254 21.85 14.03 -0.99
C HIS A 254 20.57 13.15 -1.01
N ARG A 255 20.71 11.81 -1.06
CA ARG A 255 19.58 10.86 -0.97
C ARG A 255 18.85 10.93 0.37
N LEU A 256 19.57 11.21 1.46
CA LEU A 256 19.01 11.46 2.79
C LEU A 256 18.31 12.82 2.93
N GLY A 257 18.39 13.71 1.93
CA GLY A 257 17.89 15.09 2.04
C GLY A 257 18.66 15.95 3.04
N ALA A 258 19.88 15.54 3.42
CA ALA A 258 20.74 16.21 4.40
C ALA A 258 21.50 17.39 3.76
N ASP A 259 20.76 18.28 3.09
CA ASP A 259 21.27 19.24 2.12
C ASP A 259 22.32 20.23 2.69
N ASN A 260 22.19 20.64 3.96
CA ASN A 260 23.18 21.50 4.62
C ASN A 260 24.49 20.75 4.91
N ALA A 261 24.40 19.49 5.35
CA ALA A 261 25.57 18.65 5.59
C ALA A 261 26.27 18.30 4.27
N PHE A 262 25.50 18.08 3.19
CA PHE A 262 26.03 17.98 1.83
C PHE A 262 26.79 19.25 1.46
N PHE A 263 26.22 20.44 1.67
CA PHE A 263 26.86 21.71 1.30
C PHE A 263 28.15 21.98 2.10
N GLU A 264 28.14 21.76 3.42
CA GLU A 264 29.34 21.90 4.27
C GLU A 264 30.43 20.89 3.88
N PHE A 265 30.08 19.61 3.69
CA PHE A 265 31.03 18.58 3.33
C PHE A 265 31.60 18.78 1.92
N ALA A 266 30.75 19.15 0.95
CA ALA A 266 31.12 19.45 -0.43
C ALA A 266 32.03 20.68 -0.49
N SER A 267 31.68 21.78 0.17
CA SER A 267 32.49 23.01 0.14
C SER A 267 33.86 22.85 0.79
N GLY A 268 34.00 21.98 1.81
CA GLY A 268 35.29 21.64 2.40
C GLY A 268 36.23 20.83 1.48
N HIS A 269 35.69 19.90 0.67
CA HIS A 269 36.51 18.92 -0.07
C HIS A 269 36.62 19.20 -1.58
N LEU A 270 35.63 19.86 -2.20
CA LEU A 270 35.68 20.24 -3.63
C LEU A 270 36.82 21.22 -3.94
N ILE A 271 37.12 22.13 -3.00
CA ILE A 271 38.19 23.14 -3.14
C ILE A 271 39.59 22.48 -3.14
N ALA A 272 39.74 21.29 -2.54
CA ALA A 272 41.01 20.58 -2.44
C ALA A 272 41.32 19.66 -3.64
N HIS A 273 40.31 19.07 -4.29
CA HIS A 273 40.50 17.91 -5.17
C HIS A 273 39.87 17.98 -6.57
N ASN A 274 39.26 19.09 -7.01
CA ASN A 274 38.71 19.26 -8.37
C ASN A 274 37.77 18.11 -8.83
N LEU A 275 36.89 17.63 -7.94
CA LEU A 275 36.01 16.46 -8.15
C LEU A 275 34.87 16.66 -9.19
N GLU A 276 34.97 17.62 -10.11
CA GLU A 276 33.87 18.01 -11.02
C GLU A 276 33.65 17.06 -12.22
N LEU A 277 34.31 15.91 -12.26
CA LEU A 277 34.30 14.97 -13.39
C LEU A 277 33.20 13.89 -13.33
N GLN A 278 32.60 13.60 -12.16
CA GLN A 278 31.52 12.60 -12.08
C GLN A 278 30.12 13.22 -12.26
N PRO A 279 29.31 12.76 -13.23
CA PRO A 279 28.03 13.37 -13.55
C PRO A 279 26.99 13.26 -12.43
N ALA A 280 26.96 12.14 -11.70
CA ALA A 280 26.04 11.95 -10.56
C ALA A 280 26.30 12.94 -9.41
N LEU A 281 27.55 13.36 -9.19
CA LEU A 281 27.85 14.39 -8.19
C LEU A 281 27.41 15.79 -8.66
N LEU A 282 27.57 16.07 -9.96
CA LEU A 282 27.09 17.30 -10.58
C LEU A 282 25.56 17.40 -10.46
N GLU A 283 24.86 16.30 -10.74
CA GLU A 283 23.42 16.09 -10.57
C GLU A 283 22.97 16.37 -9.12
N ALA A 284 23.58 15.68 -8.14
CA ALA A 284 23.31 15.91 -6.72
C ALA A 284 23.60 17.36 -6.28
N ARG A 285 24.64 18.01 -6.82
CA ARG A 285 24.90 19.44 -6.58
C ARG A 285 23.80 20.33 -7.16
N TYR A 286 23.27 20.02 -8.34
CA TYR A 286 22.11 20.75 -8.89
C TYR A 286 20.87 20.56 -8.02
N GLN A 287 20.50 19.34 -7.66
CA GLN A 287 19.35 19.06 -6.79
C GLN A 287 19.49 19.70 -5.40
N VAL A 288 20.66 19.59 -4.76
CA VAL A 288 20.92 20.23 -3.46
C VAL A 288 20.94 21.77 -3.57
N SER A 289 21.51 22.35 -4.62
CA SER A 289 21.44 23.81 -4.85
C SER A 289 20.00 24.28 -5.13
N TRP A 290 19.19 23.42 -5.77
CA TRP A 290 17.77 23.67 -6.01
C TRP A 290 16.99 23.72 -4.68
N ARG A 291 17.13 22.69 -3.84
CA ARG A 291 16.52 22.58 -2.49
C ARG A 291 16.96 23.69 -1.53
N THR A 292 18.26 23.99 -1.52
CA THR A 292 18.84 24.95 -0.57
C THR A 292 18.69 26.41 -1.00
N GLY A 293 18.37 26.72 -2.27
CA GLY A 293 18.28 28.11 -2.72
C GLY A 293 19.63 28.84 -2.84
N VAL A 294 20.77 28.17 -2.59
CA VAL A 294 22.09 28.79 -2.53
C VAL A 294 22.73 28.89 -3.93
N TRP A 295 22.67 30.08 -4.52
CA TRP A 295 23.17 30.37 -5.87
C TRP A 295 24.66 30.74 -5.92
N ARG A 296 25.57 29.77 -5.79
CA ARG A 296 27.01 29.94 -6.13
C ARG A 296 27.64 28.73 -6.82
N LEU A 297 27.14 28.39 -8.01
CA LEU A 297 27.95 27.71 -9.03
C LEU A 297 28.64 28.80 -9.88
N HIS A 298 29.87 29.15 -9.51
CA HIS A 298 30.67 30.19 -10.17
C HIS A 298 31.35 29.69 -11.47
N THR A 299 30.61 29.02 -12.34
CA THR A 299 31.04 28.69 -13.71
C THR A 299 29.82 28.42 -14.60
N SER A 300 29.77 29.02 -15.78
CA SER A 300 28.96 28.50 -16.88
C SER A 300 29.52 27.12 -17.28
N PRO A 301 28.72 26.04 -17.33
CA PRO A 301 29.24 24.73 -17.68
C PRO A 301 29.77 24.75 -19.12
N THR A 302 31.07 24.50 -19.29
CA THR A 302 31.67 24.26 -20.60
C THR A 302 31.22 22.88 -21.09
N VAL A 303 30.26 22.89 -22.01
CA VAL A 303 29.65 21.70 -22.62
C VAL A 303 30.73 20.77 -23.22
N PRO A 304 30.80 19.50 -22.82
CA PRO A 304 31.50 18.47 -23.58
C PRO A 304 30.80 18.31 -24.93
N ARG A 305 31.54 18.39 -26.05
CA ARG A 305 30.97 18.71 -27.38
C ARG A 305 30.05 17.65 -28.02
N ASP A 306 29.90 16.47 -27.42
CA ASP A 306 29.43 15.27 -28.14
C ASP A 306 28.21 14.55 -27.51
N SER A 307 27.21 15.31 -27.03
CA SER A 307 25.89 14.76 -26.65
C SER A 307 24.78 15.23 -27.62
N ARG A 308 24.70 14.61 -28.80
CA ARG A 308 23.72 14.93 -29.86
C ARG A 308 22.36 14.22 -29.66
N LEU A 309 21.72 14.38 -28.50
CA LEU A 309 20.42 13.74 -28.22
C LEU A 309 19.21 14.68 -28.10
N LEU A 310 19.44 16.00 -28.05
CA LEU A 310 18.35 16.99 -27.96
C LEU A 310 18.12 17.82 -29.24
N ASP A 311 19.06 17.89 -30.18
CA ASP A 311 19.01 18.76 -31.39
C ASP A 311 18.70 20.26 -31.15
N ILE A 312 18.78 20.73 -29.89
CA ILE A 312 18.68 22.15 -29.55
C ILE A 312 20.02 22.84 -29.83
N ASP A 313 20.14 23.56 -30.95
CA ASP A 313 21.34 24.35 -31.24
C ASP A 313 21.34 25.68 -30.46
N PHE A 314 21.81 25.62 -29.21
CA PHE A 314 21.89 26.75 -28.25
C PHE A 314 22.72 27.97 -28.72
N LYS A 315 23.26 27.97 -29.95
CA LYS A 315 24.02 29.09 -30.53
C LYS A 315 23.18 30.33 -30.88
N CYS A 316 21.85 30.21 -31.00
CA CYS A 316 20.99 31.28 -31.51
C CYS A 316 20.63 32.39 -30.50
N LEU A 317 20.94 32.24 -29.20
CA LEU A 317 20.67 33.27 -28.18
C LEU A 317 21.76 34.35 -28.13
N LYS A 318 21.85 35.16 -29.19
CA LYS A 318 22.54 36.48 -29.18
C LYS A 318 21.52 37.63 -29.05
N GLY A 319 20.81 37.66 -27.93
CA GLY A 319 20.05 38.83 -27.46
C GLY A 319 20.90 39.72 -26.55
N PRO A 320 20.63 41.03 -26.44
CA PRO A 320 21.51 41.97 -25.73
C PRO A 320 21.54 41.72 -24.22
N ARG A 321 22.72 41.95 -23.62
CA ARG A 321 22.93 42.01 -22.17
C ARG A 321 22.24 43.25 -21.59
N VAL A 322 20.93 43.18 -21.40
CA VAL A 322 20.19 44.10 -20.53
C VAL A 322 19.55 43.23 -19.45
N LEU A 323 20.08 43.31 -18.22
CA LEU A 323 19.33 42.81 -17.06
C LEU A 323 18.06 43.68 -16.96
N PRO A 324 16.85 43.10 -16.96
CA PRO A 324 15.73 43.75 -16.31
C PRO A 324 16.14 43.98 -14.84
N SER A 325 15.76 45.11 -14.26
CA SER A 325 15.96 45.35 -12.83
C SER A 325 15.31 44.20 -12.03
N PRO A 326 15.99 43.62 -11.03
CA PRO A 326 15.42 42.52 -10.24
C PRO A 326 14.08 42.94 -9.64
N SER A 327 13.04 42.14 -9.88
CA SER A 327 11.74 42.29 -9.23
C SER A 327 11.88 42.04 -7.71
N PRO A 328 10.97 42.56 -6.85
CA PRO A 328 11.07 42.42 -5.39
C PRO A 328 11.22 40.98 -4.88
N LEU A 329 10.71 39.98 -5.64
CA LEU A 329 10.95 38.55 -5.43
C LEU A 329 12.43 38.18 -5.27
N ALA A 330 13.31 38.76 -6.09
CA ALA A 330 14.75 38.50 -6.04
C ALA A 330 15.44 39.09 -4.79
N LEU A 331 14.86 40.14 -4.20
CA LEU A 331 15.40 40.81 -3.00
C LEU A 331 14.89 40.16 -1.69
N GLN A 332 13.64 39.69 -1.66
CA GLN A 332 13.05 39.02 -0.50
C GLN A 332 13.68 37.64 -0.24
N LEU A 333 13.87 36.81 -1.28
CA LEU A 333 14.54 35.50 -1.14
C LEU A 333 16.00 35.59 -0.65
N LEU A 334 16.70 36.70 -0.92
CA LEU A 334 18.07 36.94 -0.45
C LEU A 334 18.17 37.45 1.00
N THR A 335 17.07 37.95 1.57
CA THR A 335 17.06 38.58 2.90
C THR A 335 16.48 37.66 3.98
N ALA A 336 15.45 36.88 3.67
CA ALA A 336 14.73 36.04 4.65
C ALA A 336 15.57 34.98 5.39
N ARG A 337 16.72 34.55 4.84
CA ARG A 337 17.58 33.50 5.45
C ARG A 337 18.75 34.01 6.30
N LYS A 338 18.95 35.33 6.44
CA LYS A 338 20.06 35.87 7.25
C LYS A 338 19.72 36.12 8.72
N THR A 339 18.48 35.85 9.13
CA THR A 339 17.95 36.22 10.47
C THR A 339 17.45 35.00 11.25
N LEU A 340 18.28 33.99 11.41
CA LEU A 340 18.10 32.94 12.42
C LEU A 340 19.41 32.78 13.21
N HIS A 341 19.40 33.25 14.45
CA HIS A 341 20.52 33.08 15.37
C HIS A 341 20.63 31.61 15.80
N GLU A 342 21.84 31.04 15.68
CA GLU A 342 22.17 29.75 16.27
C GLU A 342 22.25 29.85 17.80
N SER A 343 21.67 28.88 18.51
CA SER A 343 21.95 28.68 19.93
C SER A 343 23.21 27.82 20.10
N PRO A 344 24.21 28.26 20.89
CA PRO A 344 25.45 27.51 21.07
C PRO A 344 25.20 26.29 21.97
N GLY A 345 25.47 25.09 21.46
CA GLY A 345 25.43 23.85 22.25
C GLY A 345 25.44 22.56 21.43
N LEU A 346 24.79 22.53 20.26
CA LEU A 346 24.72 21.30 19.44
C LEU A 346 25.93 21.09 18.50
N GLY A 347 26.71 22.14 18.24
CA GLY A 347 27.80 22.11 17.26
C GLY A 347 29.00 21.28 17.68
N GLU A 348 29.29 21.18 18.97
CA GLU A 348 30.50 20.52 19.48
C GLU A 348 30.35 18.99 19.47
N VAL A 349 29.17 18.50 19.90
CA VAL A 349 28.79 17.08 19.87
C VAL A 349 28.75 16.52 18.43
N ARG A 350 28.52 17.36 17.41
CA ARG A 350 28.62 16.99 15.99
C ARG A 350 30.07 16.96 15.50
N ARG A 351 30.88 17.96 15.86
CA ARG A 351 32.31 18.06 15.50
C ARG A 351 33.12 16.88 16.01
N GLU A 352 32.85 16.42 17.23
CA GLU A 352 33.56 15.30 17.86
C GLU A 352 33.30 13.95 17.17
N ARG A 353 32.15 13.77 16.50
CA ARG A 353 31.83 12.56 15.72
C ARG A 353 32.40 12.54 14.30
N LEU A 354 32.75 13.71 13.75
CA LEU A 354 33.25 13.85 12.37
C LEU A 354 34.77 13.59 12.26
N SER A 355 35.52 13.62 13.37
CA SER A 355 36.98 13.51 13.40
C SER A 355 37.55 12.11 13.17
N ARG A 356 36.72 11.10 12.87
CA ARG A 356 37.12 9.68 12.80
C ARG A 356 36.73 8.95 11.50
N LEU A 357 36.31 9.67 10.47
CA LEU A 357 35.85 9.06 9.21
C LEU A 357 36.64 9.56 8.02
N GLY A 358 37.79 8.95 7.86
CA GLY A 358 38.21 8.53 6.55
C GLY A 358 37.61 7.15 6.16
N GLN A 359 37.40 6.77 4.87
CA GLN A 359 37.62 7.50 3.60
C GLN A 359 36.65 7.19 2.40
N TRP A 360 36.19 5.96 2.08
CA TRP A 360 36.69 5.18 0.91
C TRP A 360 35.58 4.67 -0.06
N ALA A 361 35.95 4.09 -1.22
CA ALA A 361 35.12 3.73 -2.40
C ALA A 361 34.18 2.50 -2.23
N ASP A 362 33.26 2.07 -3.12
CA ASP A 362 33.09 2.18 -4.61
C ASP A 362 31.60 2.33 -5.04
N VAL A 363 31.33 2.95 -6.21
CA VAL A 363 29.97 3.06 -6.80
C VAL A 363 29.96 2.84 -8.34
N GLU A 364 29.03 2.02 -8.84
CA GLU A 364 28.77 1.84 -10.28
C GLU A 364 27.99 3.03 -10.92
N PRO A 365 28.26 3.39 -12.18
CA PRO A 365 27.67 4.56 -12.83
C PRO A 365 26.19 4.34 -13.21
N ARG A 366 25.33 5.27 -12.78
CA ARG A 366 23.94 5.36 -13.27
C ARG A 366 23.89 5.88 -14.72
N SER A 367 22.80 5.56 -15.41
CA SER A 367 22.65 5.80 -16.85
C SER A 367 22.68 7.29 -17.22
N SER A 368 23.14 7.59 -18.45
CA SER A 368 23.34 8.94 -18.98
C SER A 368 22.11 9.85 -19.00
N HIS A 369 20.91 9.28 -18.83
CA HIS A 369 19.63 9.99 -18.98
C HIS A 369 19.27 10.83 -17.75
N GLN A 370 19.53 10.37 -16.52
CA GLN A 370 19.24 11.14 -15.30
C GLN A 370 20.00 12.48 -15.27
N VAL A 371 21.19 12.50 -15.86
CA VAL A 371 22.06 13.68 -16.02
C VAL A 371 21.47 14.73 -16.98
N GLU A 372 20.49 14.39 -17.82
CA GLU A 372 19.76 15.34 -18.67
C GLU A 372 18.56 15.94 -17.94
N ASP A 373 17.91 15.17 -17.06
CA ASP A 373 16.74 15.55 -16.27
C ASP A 373 17.07 16.72 -15.33
N ASP A 374 18.19 16.66 -14.63
CA ASP A 374 18.61 17.74 -13.70
C ASP A 374 19.19 18.98 -14.39
N LYS A 375 19.73 18.82 -15.60
CA LYS A 375 20.07 19.97 -16.46
C LYS A 375 18.80 20.68 -16.91
N LEU A 376 17.78 19.92 -17.33
CA LEU A 376 16.46 20.46 -17.64
C LEU A 376 15.88 21.17 -16.42
N LEU A 377 15.91 20.54 -15.24
CA LEU A 377 15.44 21.11 -13.98
C LEU A 377 16.15 22.44 -13.64
N HIS A 378 17.48 22.49 -13.76
CA HIS A 378 18.25 23.71 -13.55
C HIS A 378 17.89 24.82 -14.54
N LEU A 379 17.69 24.47 -15.82
CA LEU A 379 17.27 25.43 -16.85
C LEU A 379 15.83 25.91 -16.61
N LEU A 380 14.92 25.03 -16.18
CA LEU A 380 13.56 25.40 -15.76
C LEU A 380 13.61 26.38 -14.59
N ARG A 381 14.52 26.19 -13.60
CA ARG A 381 14.77 27.17 -12.52
C ARG A 381 15.10 28.54 -13.09
N CYS A 382 16.00 28.58 -14.07
CA CYS A 382 16.52 29.81 -14.64
C CYS A 382 15.44 30.54 -15.47
N ALA A 383 14.57 29.81 -16.16
CA ALA A 383 13.43 30.37 -16.89
C ALA A 383 12.34 30.88 -15.94
N VAL A 384 11.97 30.10 -14.91
CA VAL A 384 11.01 30.49 -13.86
C VAL A 384 11.47 31.73 -13.09
N TYR A 385 12.76 31.79 -12.70
CA TYR A 385 13.33 32.97 -12.03
C TYR A 385 13.36 34.23 -12.90
N ARG A 386 13.34 34.07 -14.23
CA ARG A 386 13.22 35.17 -15.21
C ARG A 386 11.76 35.49 -15.57
N GLU A 387 10.79 34.78 -14.96
CA GLU A 387 9.37 34.78 -15.30
C GLU A 387 9.10 34.49 -16.81
N ASP A 388 9.99 33.77 -17.48
CA ASP A 388 9.86 33.39 -18.90
C ASP A 388 9.04 32.11 -19.06
N TRP A 389 7.74 32.23 -18.81
CA TRP A 389 6.77 31.13 -18.89
C TRP A 389 6.55 30.58 -20.31
N LYS A 390 7.08 31.23 -21.36
CA LYS A 390 7.06 30.67 -22.72
C LYS A 390 8.17 29.64 -22.88
N LEU A 391 9.40 30.04 -22.54
CA LEU A 391 10.55 29.14 -22.52
C LEU A 391 10.31 27.91 -21.63
N VAL A 392 9.64 28.08 -20.48
CA VAL A 392 9.21 26.96 -19.62
C VAL A 392 8.28 26.00 -20.38
N SER A 393 7.26 26.49 -21.09
CA SER A 393 6.33 25.64 -21.85
C SER A 393 7.03 24.87 -22.96
N ASP A 394 7.87 25.55 -23.74
CA ASP A 394 8.59 24.95 -24.87
C ASP A 394 9.50 23.80 -24.39
N MET A 395 10.26 24.04 -23.30
CA MET A 395 11.12 23.03 -22.68
C MET A 395 10.35 21.81 -22.11
N ILE A 396 9.13 22.02 -21.61
CA ILE A 396 8.26 20.94 -21.09
C ILE A 396 7.72 20.10 -22.25
N ASP A 397 7.26 20.73 -23.33
CA ASP A 397 6.70 20.02 -24.48
C ASP A 397 7.81 19.25 -25.25
N ASP A 398 9.03 19.81 -25.34
CA ASP A 398 10.23 19.12 -25.84
C ASP A 398 10.60 17.92 -24.98
N ARG A 399 10.65 18.07 -23.64
CA ARG A 399 10.91 16.95 -22.73
C ARG A 399 9.85 15.86 -22.88
N ARG A 400 8.57 16.23 -22.94
CA ARG A 400 7.47 15.29 -23.11
C ARG A 400 7.60 14.46 -24.39
N ALA A 401 8.05 15.09 -25.49
CA ALA A 401 8.36 14.39 -26.73
C ALA A 401 9.57 13.44 -26.57
N ALA A 402 10.60 13.83 -25.80
CA ALA A 402 11.74 12.98 -25.48
C ALA A 402 11.34 11.76 -24.62
N SER A 403 10.56 11.93 -23.56
CA SER A 403 10.14 10.84 -22.66
C SER A 403 9.26 9.80 -23.40
N ILE A 404 8.44 10.22 -24.37
CA ILE A 404 7.70 9.31 -25.27
C ILE A 404 8.65 8.50 -26.16
N ARG A 405 9.72 9.13 -26.68
CA ARG A 405 10.76 8.43 -27.47
C ARG A 405 11.58 7.48 -26.61
N LEU A 406 11.84 7.80 -25.35
CA LEU A 406 12.55 6.93 -24.40
C LEU A 406 11.70 5.69 -24.05
N LEU A 407 10.41 5.87 -23.75
CA LEU A 407 9.48 4.74 -23.52
C LEU A 407 9.40 3.78 -24.72
N SER A 408 9.55 4.29 -25.94
CA SER A 408 9.58 3.45 -27.16
C SER A 408 10.85 2.61 -27.33
N LYS A 409 11.90 2.88 -26.54
CA LYS A 409 13.15 2.13 -26.51
C LYS A 409 13.18 1.15 -25.34
N ASP A 410 12.91 1.64 -24.13
CA ASP A 410 13.05 0.88 -22.88
C ASP A 410 11.71 0.82 -22.12
N PRO A 411 11.00 -0.32 -22.10
CA PRO A 411 9.69 -0.44 -21.44
C PRO A 411 9.78 -0.44 -19.91
N SER A 412 10.97 -0.66 -19.33
CA SER A 412 11.23 -0.54 -17.88
C SER A 412 11.01 0.87 -17.35
N TYR A 413 11.05 1.89 -18.20
CA TYR A 413 10.82 3.29 -17.86
C TYR A 413 9.33 3.64 -17.67
N LEU A 414 8.39 2.70 -17.86
CA LEU A 414 6.95 2.96 -17.80
C LEU A 414 6.48 3.59 -16.48
N GLN A 415 7.00 3.15 -15.33
CA GLN A 415 6.57 3.65 -14.02
C GLN A 415 7.03 5.09 -13.77
N SER A 416 8.30 5.41 -14.08
CA SER A 416 8.83 6.79 -14.03
C SER A 416 8.24 7.69 -15.10
N PHE A 417 7.85 7.15 -16.26
CA PHE A 417 7.14 7.89 -17.29
C PHE A 417 5.74 8.33 -16.81
N ILE A 418 5.02 7.51 -16.05
CA ILE A 418 3.69 7.86 -15.53
C ILE A 418 3.77 9.03 -14.53
N SER A 419 4.70 9.00 -13.56
CA SER A 419 4.91 10.12 -12.64
C SER A 419 5.40 11.38 -13.36
N GLU A 420 6.43 11.25 -14.19
CA GLU A 420 7.00 12.38 -14.94
C GLU A 420 5.95 13.05 -15.85
N THR A 421 5.12 12.28 -16.56
CA THR A 421 4.10 12.86 -17.46
C THR A 421 2.93 13.54 -16.73
N HIS A 422 2.62 13.14 -15.50
CA HIS A 422 1.67 13.87 -14.64
C HIS A 422 2.26 15.21 -14.20
N ALA A 423 3.47 15.20 -13.64
CA ALA A 423 4.18 16.42 -13.23
C ALA A 423 4.38 17.41 -14.40
N LEU A 424 4.90 16.95 -15.55
CA LEU A 424 5.08 17.77 -16.75
C LEU A 424 3.74 18.36 -17.26
N ARG A 425 2.63 17.61 -17.17
CA ARG A 425 1.31 18.12 -17.53
C ARG A 425 0.90 19.28 -16.62
N VAL A 426 1.10 19.17 -15.32
CA VAL A 426 0.73 20.22 -14.35
C VAL A 426 1.62 21.45 -14.53
N TRP A 427 2.92 21.28 -14.75
CA TRP A 427 3.82 22.38 -15.12
C TRP A 427 3.37 23.08 -16.41
N SER A 428 2.94 22.35 -17.44
CA SER A 428 2.40 22.97 -18.68
C SER A 428 1.12 23.78 -18.43
N GLN A 429 0.28 23.37 -17.47
CA GLN A 429 -0.92 24.11 -17.07
C GLN A 429 -0.56 25.39 -16.32
N VAL A 430 0.35 25.32 -15.34
CA VAL A 430 0.88 26.48 -14.60
C VAL A 430 1.53 27.49 -15.55
N SER A 431 2.36 27.02 -16.49
CA SER A 431 3.00 27.85 -17.50
C SER A 431 1.99 28.63 -18.35
N ARG A 432 0.87 28.00 -18.74
CA ARG A 432 -0.22 28.64 -19.50
C ARG A 432 -1.03 29.63 -18.67
N LEU A 433 -1.27 29.35 -17.39
CA LEU A 433 -1.94 30.27 -16.47
C LEU A 433 -1.08 31.52 -16.21
N LEU A 434 0.22 31.36 -15.96
CA LEU A 434 1.11 32.47 -15.65
C LEU A 434 1.56 33.27 -16.89
N SER A 435 1.58 32.66 -18.08
CA SER A 435 1.80 33.40 -19.34
C SER A 435 0.58 34.19 -19.82
N THR A 436 -0.64 33.80 -19.43
CA THR A 436 -1.88 34.56 -19.74
C THR A 436 -2.17 35.64 -18.71
N GLN A 437 -1.86 35.42 -17.42
CA GLN A 437 -2.00 36.41 -16.35
C GLN A 437 -0.78 36.39 -15.40
N PRO A 438 0.33 37.08 -15.75
CA PRO A 438 1.57 37.03 -14.96
C PRO A 438 1.51 37.84 -13.66
N ASN A 439 0.69 38.90 -13.61
CA ASN A 439 0.66 39.87 -12.51
C ASN A 439 -0.50 39.66 -11.52
N SER A 440 -1.41 38.72 -11.77
CA SER A 440 -2.46 38.37 -10.82
C SER A 440 -1.88 37.47 -9.73
N SER A 441 -1.93 37.92 -8.47
CA SER A 441 -1.58 37.07 -7.33
C SER A 441 -2.51 35.85 -7.19
N GLU A 442 -3.72 35.87 -7.79
CA GLU A 442 -4.67 34.74 -7.79
C GLU A 442 -4.11 33.58 -8.63
N SER A 443 -3.60 33.87 -9.84
CA SER A 443 -3.02 32.84 -10.71
C SER A 443 -1.76 32.24 -10.10
N ARG A 444 -0.95 33.02 -9.36
CA ARG A 444 0.25 32.55 -8.65
C ARG A 444 -0.10 31.57 -7.52
N VAL A 445 -1.04 31.91 -6.63
CA VAL A 445 -1.44 31.03 -5.52
C VAL A 445 -2.33 29.86 -5.98
N ALA A 446 -3.12 30.03 -7.05
CA ALA A 446 -3.79 28.89 -7.69
C ALA A 446 -2.78 27.92 -8.33
N SER A 447 -1.69 28.44 -8.89
CA SER A 447 -0.62 27.61 -9.47
C SER A 447 0.17 26.84 -8.40
N SER A 448 0.46 27.43 -7.23
CA SER A 448 1.08 26.69 -6.13
C SER A 448 0.18 25.56 -5.60
N LEU A 449 -1.13 25.81 -5.48
CA LEU A 449 -2.12 24.80 -5.11
C LEU A 449 -2.20 23.63 -6.11
N LEU A 450 -2.18 23.92 -7.42
CA LEU A 450 -2.21 22.88 -8.46
C LEU A 450 -0.98 21.97 -8.39
N LEU A 451 0.20 22.52 -8.10
CA LEU A 451 1.45 21.75 -7.96
C LEU A 451 1.43 20.86 -6.71
N LEU A 452 0.96 21.37 -5.57
CA LEU A 452 0.85 20.60 -4.33
C LEU A 452 -0.20 19.49 -4.42
N GLN A 453 -1.35 19.78 -5.02
CA GLN A 453 -2.38 18.77 -5.28
C GLN A 453 -1.84 17.67 -6.19
N ALA A 454 -1.05 18.03 -7.21
CA ALA A 454 -0.41 17.06 -8.08
C ALA A 454 0.57 16.13 -7.34
N SER A 455 1.42 16.69 -6.46
CA SER A 455 2.31 15.87 -5.62
C SER A 455 1.54 14.94 -4.69
N ILE A 456 0.39 15.37 -4.14
CA ILE A 456 -0.48 14.51 -3.31
C ILE A 456 -1.10 13.37 -4.14
N GLU A 457 -1.49 13.63 -5.39
CA GLU A 457 -2.01 12.60 -6.31
C GLU A 457 -0.92 11.61 -6.75
N GLU A 458 0.33 12.05 -6.92
CA GLU A 458 1.49 11.18 -7.16
C GLU A 458 1.68 10.20 -5.98
N PHE A 459 1.62 10.68 -4.74
CA PHE A 459 1.63 9.81 -3.53
C PHE A 459 0.45 8.85 -3.42
N ALA A 460 -0.73 9.22 -3.93
CA ALA A 460 -1.92 8.36 -3.89
C ALA A 460 -1.93 7.29 -4.99
N THR A 461 -1.08 7.40 -6.01
CA THR A 461 -1.06 6.50 -7.18
C THR A 461 0.19 5.61 -7.25
N LEU A 462 1.18 5.85 -6.39
CA LEU A 462 2.45 5.12 -6.37
C LEU A 462 2.78 4.64 -4.95
N ASP A 463 3.11 3.35 -4.81
CA ASP A 463 3.77 2.78 -3.61
C ASP A 463 5.25 3.26 -3.49
N ALA A 464 5.54 4.51 -3.85
CA ALA A 464 6.90 4.98 -4.12
C ALA A 464 7.69 5.32 -2.87
N THR A 465 8.65 4.45 -2.56
CA THR A 465 9.77 4.71 -1.63
C THR A 465 10.85 5.65 -2.20
N THR A 466 10.59 6.29 -3.36
CA THR A 466 11.52 7.24 -3.99
C THR A 466 10.77 8.46 -4.56
N SER A 467 11.09 9.67 -4.07
CA SER A 467 10.53 10.91 -4.63
C SER A 467 11.12 11.21 -6.01
N SER A 468 10.28 11.49 -7.00
CA SER A 468 10.75 11.93 -8.31
C SER A 468 11.39 13.33 -8.23
N PRO A 469 12.44 13.65 -9.02
CA PRO A 469 13.05 14.98 -9.01
C PRO A 469 12.07 16.07 -9.49
N PHE A 470 11.10 15.69 -10.34
CA PHE A 470 10.00 16.56 -10.76
C PHE A 470 8.99 16.83 -9.65
N LEU A 471 8.69 15.87 -8.77
CA LEU A 471 7.90 16.11 -7.55
C LEU A 471 8.59 17.17 -6.69
N GLU A 472 9.86 16.98 -6.33
CA GLU A 472 10.58 17.94 -5.47
C GLU A 472 10.73 19.33 -6.13
N ALA A 473 10.89 19.39 -7.45
CA ALA A 473 10.87 20.65 -8.18
C ALA A 473 9.50 21.34 -8.15
N SER A 474 8.41 20.58 -8.27
CA SER A 474 7.04 21.10 -8.17
C SER A 474 6.79 21.72 -6.80
N LEU A 475 7.32 21.10 -5.74
CA LEU A 475 7.23 21.61 -4.37
C LEU A 475 7.99 22.91 -4.17
N CYS A 476 9.28 22.98 -4.53
CA CYS A 476 10.03 24.23 -4.40
C CYS A 476 9.46 25.36 -5.29
N LEU A 477 8.86 25.03 -6.44
CA LEU A 477 8.17 26.03 -7.27
C LEU A 477 6.86 26.48 -6.61
N SER A 478 6.12 25.59 -5.95
CA SER A 478 4.93 25.95 -5.15
C SER A 478 5.27 26.87 -3.97
N GLU A 479 6.43 26.67 -3.33
CA GLU A 479 6.96 27.55 -2.27
C GLU A 479 7.31 28.93 -2.85
N ALA A 480 8.09 28.98 -3.95
CA ALA A 480 8.49 30.23 -4.58
C ALA A 480 7.32 31.07 -5.12
N LEU A 481 6.22 30.42 -5.56
CA LEU A 481 4.98 31.08 -5.95
C LEU A 481 4.12 31.54 -4.77
N SER A 482 4.36 31.02 -3.55
CA SER A 482 3.60 31.39 -2.34
C SER A 482 4.08 32.70 -1.71
N ASP A 483 5.34 33.08 -1.91
CA ASP A 483 5.97 34.25 -1.25
C ASP A 483 5.50 35.61 -1.82
N SER A 484 4.70 35.65 -2.90
CA SER A 484 4.23 36.89 -3.51
C SER A 484 3.08 37.55 -2.72
N HIS A 485 3.40 38.03 -1.52
CA HIS A 485 2.51 38.83 -0.69
C HIS A 485 2.40 40.27 -1.23
N GLN A 486 1.19 40.73 -1.54
CA GLN A 486 0.74 42.05 -1.04
C GLN A 486 -0.78 42.29 -1.13
N ASP A 487 -1.47 41.73 -2.12
CA ASP A 487 -2.92 41.83 -2.23
C ASP A 487 -3.51 40.45 -2.51
N LEU A 488 -4.48 39.96 -1.68
CA LEU A 488 -5.60 39.10 -2.07
C LEU A 488 -6.49 38.55 -0.94
N THR A 489 -7.56 37.85 -1.38
CA THR A 489 -8.57 37.12 -0.58
C THR A 489 -7.96 36.22 0.52
N PRO A 490 -8.51 36.24 1.75
CA PRO A 490 -7.86 35.66 2.93
C PRO A 490 -7.70 34.13 2.95
N TRP A 491 -8.38 33.39 2.07
CA TRP A 491 -8.47 31.92 2.17
C TRP A 491 -7.50 31.14 1.26
N LEU A 492 -7.07 31.68 0.11
CA LEU A 492 -6.15 30.98 -0.81
C LEU A 492 -4.80 30.64 -0.17
N PRO A 493 -4.08 31.59 0.48
CA PRO A 493 -2.79 31.30 1.11
C PRO A 493 -2.90 30.27 2.25
N LEU A 494 -4.05 30.25 2.93
CA LEU A 494 -4.30 29.34 4.04
C LEU A 494 -4.68 27.92 3.58
N LEU A 495 -5.29 27.81 2.39
CA LEU A 495 -5.43 26.52 1.70
C LEU A 495 -4.07 25.98 1.26
N ASN A 496 -3.18 26.85 0.75
CA ASN A 496 -1.81 26.48 0.34
C ASN A 496 -1.01 25.89 1.51
N VAL A 497 -1.01 26.57 2.66
CA VAL A 497 -0.42 26.05 3.91
C VAL A 497 -1.05 24.74 4.35
N HIS A 498 -2.36 24.55 4.13
CA HIS A 498 -3.00 23.29 4.48
C HIS A 498 -2.58 22.14 3.57
N THR A 499 -2.45 22.35 2.25
CA THR A 499 -1.93 21.33 1.31
C THR A 499 -0.47 20.99 1.61
N GLN A 500 0.36 21.96 2.00
CA GLN A 500 1.73 21.70 2.47
C GLN A 500 1.75 20.86 3.75
N LEU A 501 0.86 21.12 4.71
CA LEU A 501 0.73 20.32 5.94
C LEU A 501 0.24 18.89 5.65
N GLN A 502 -0.72 18.71 4.74
CA GLN A 502 -1.21 17.40 4.32
C GLN A 502 -0.11 16.57 3.65
N LEU A 503 0.65 17.19 2.74
CA LEU A 503 1.79 16.55 2.09
C LEU A 503 2.88 16.16 3.11
N ALA A 504 3.21 17.06 4.04
CA ALA A 504 4.14 16.75 5.12
C ALA A 504 3.63 15.58 5.99
N ASP A 505 2.32 15.46 6.21
CA ASP A 505 1.73 14.35 6.94
C ASP A 505 1.89 13.01 6.21
N LEU A 506 1.68 12.99 4.88
CA LEU A 506 1.86 11.80 4.05
C LEU A 506 3.32 11.31 4.06
N HIS A 507 4.30 12.19 3.84
CA HIS A 507 5.73 11.81 3.93
C HIS A 507 6.08 11.21 5.29
N VAL A 508 5.48 11.72 6.38
CA VAL A 508 5.70 11.20 7.73
C VAL A 508 5.01 9.85 7.94
N GLU A 509 3.84 9.61 7.35
CA GLU A 509 3.19 8.29 7.35
C GLU A 509 3.97 7.24 6.52
N PHE A 510 4.61 7.64 5.42
CA PHE A 510 5.48 6.77 4.61
C PHE A 510 6.91 6.61 5.16
N GLY A 511 7.28 7.33 6.22
CA GLY A 511 8.56 7.17 6.94
C GLY A 511 9.66 8.17 6.63
N ASP A 512 9.44 9.11 5.70
CA ASP A 512 10.38 10.17 5.30
C ASP A 512 10.44 11.32 6.32
N ALA A 513 10.89 11.01 7.54
CA ALA A 513 10.91 11.97 8.65
C ALA A 513 11.71 13.26 8.33
N LEU A 514 12.83 13.15 7.62
CA LEU A 514 13.64 14.31 7.22
C LEU A 514 12.93 15.19 6.19
N PHE A 515 12.16 14.60 5.26
CA PHE A 515 11.39 15.37 4.29
C PHE A 515 10.25 16.14 4.97
N GLY A 516 9.50 15.46 5.85
CA GLY A 516 8.47 16.08 6.68
C GLY A 516 9.02 17.23 7.52
N GLU A 517 10.18 17.07 8.16
CA GLU A 517 10.80 18.14 8.96
C GLU A 517 11.22 19.35 8.10
N ARG A 518 11.68 19.16 6.86
CA ARG A 518 11.99 20.26 5.92
C ARG A 518 10.74 21.07 5.57
N LEU A 519 9.64 20.42 5.14
CA LEU A 519 8.38 21.11 4.84
C LEU A 519 7.83 21.87 6.05
N LEU A 520 7.89 21.29 7.26
CA LEU A 520 7.42 21.95 8.47
C LEU A 520 8.28 23.16 8.91
N LYS A 521 9.46 23.36 8.31
CA LYS A 521 10.32 24.55 8.48
C LYS A 521 10.11 25.60 7.39
N SER A 522 9.64 25.24 6.19
CA SER A 522 9.36 26.19 5.12
C SER A 522 8.00 26.88 5.25
N ILE A 523 7.02 26.26 5.92
CA ILE A 523 5.69 26.83 6.18
C ILE A 523 5.78 28.12 7.02
N GLN A 524 5.58 29.27 6.37
CA GLN A 524 5.59 30.59 7.00
C GLN A 524 4.37 30.85 7.91
N PRO A 525 4.48 31.69 8.96
CA PRO A 525 3.32 32.18 9.71
C PRO A 525 2.47 33.13 8.85
N VAL A 526 1.30 32.65 8.41
CA VAL A 526 0.26 33.50 7.79
C VAL A 526 -0.73 33.96 8.86
N ASP A 527 -0.86 35.28 9.01
CA ASP A 527 -1.85 35.94 9.87
C ASP A 527 -3.12 36.22 9.04
N VAL A 528 -4.23 35.54 9.37
CA VAL A 528 -5.49 35.58 8.61
C VAL A 528 -6.67 35.80 9.56
N PRO A 529 -7.64 36.68 9.24
CA PRO A 529 -8.81 36.97 10.09
C PRO A 529 -9.90 35.87 10.05
N CYS A 530 -9.53 34.59 10.04
CA CYS A 530 -10.46 33.45 10.11
C CYS A 530 -10.02 32.50 11.24
N PRO A 531 -10.69 32.51 12.42
CA PRO A 531 -10.28 31.72 13.57
C PRO A 531 -10.39 30.22 13.30
N GLU A 532 -11.35 29.76 12.50
CA GLU A 532 -11.59 28.34 12.22
C GLU A 532 -10.40 27.72 11.47
N LEU A 533 -9.95 28.37 10.40
CA LEU A 533 -8.82 27.88 9.61
C LEU A 533 -7.49 28.05 10.36
N HIS A 534 -7.36 29.07 11.22
CA HIS A 534 -6.19 29.22 12.08
C HIS A 534 -6.09 28.08 13.11
N LEU A 535 -7.19 27.76 13.80
CA LEU A 535 -7.25 26.60 14.72
C LEU A 535 -6.95 25.29 13.98
N ARG A 536 -7.51 25.11 12.78
CA ARG A 536 -7.27 23.92 11.95
C ARG A 536 -5.79 23.80 11.58
N ARG A 537 -5.17 24.89 11.15
CA ARG A 537 -3.73 24.94 10.86
C ARG A 537 -2.89 24.57 12.08
N HIS A 538 -3.18 25.16 13.24
CA HIS A 538 -2.45 24.88 14.48
C HIS A 538 -2.56 23.39 14.88
N LEU A 539 -3.76 22.83 14.77
CA LEU A 539 -4.03 21.41 15.01
C LEU A 539 -3.28 20.49 14.04
N CYS A 540 -3.36 20.71 12.73
CA CYS A 540 -2.64 19.92 11.73
C CYS A 540 -1.11 20.01 11.90
N LEU A 541 -0.60 21.21 12.23
CA LEU A 541 0.82 21.43 12.54
C LEU A 541 1.26 20.69 13.82
N ALA A 542 0.39 20.60 14.82
CA ALA A 542 0.65 19.84 16.04
C ALA A 542 0.63 18.33 15.78
N LEU A 543 -0.28 17.83 14.94
CA LEU A 543 -0.37 16.42 14.54
C LEU A 543 0.91 15.95 13.83
N THR A 544 1.32 16.64 12.76
CA THR A 544 2.51 16.29 11.96
C THR A 544 3.78 16.34 12.79
N ARG A 545 3.96 17.38 13.61
CA ARG A 545 5.08 17.48 14.56
C ARG A 545 5.07 16.36 15.60
N SER A 546 3.91 15.99 16.12
CA SER A 546 3.81 14.88 17.09
C SER A 546 4.10 13.53 16.44
N LYS A 547 3.65 13.29 15.20
CA LYS A 547 4.01 12.10 14.41
C LYS A 547 5.54 12.00 14.21
N LEU A 548 6.19 13.10 13.81
CA LEU A 548 7.66 13.16 13.70
C LEU A 548 8.37 12.87 15.02
N GLN A 549 7.91 13.45 16.13
CA GLN A 549 8.48 13.19 17.46
C GLN A 549 8.32 11.71 17.86
N ARG A 550 7.18 11.08 17.51
CA ARG A 550 6.93 9.65 17.73
C ARG A 550 7.88 8.78 16.89
N LEU A 551 8.15 9.14 15.62
CA LEU A 551 9.17 8.47 14.80
C LEU A 551 10.59 8.63 15.38
N GLY A 552 10.90 9.79 15.97
CA GLY A 552 12.14 10.04 16.71
C GLY A 552 12.26 9.32 18.06
N GLY A 553 11.24 8.56 18.48
CA GLY A 553 11.21 7.83 19.75
C GLY A 553 10.63 8.61 20.94
N GLU A 554 10.25 9.87 20.78
CA GLU A 554 9.72 10.74 21.85
C GLU A 554 8.20 10.52 22.08
N ILE A 555 7.82 9.27 22.37
CA ILE A 555 6.42 8.83 22.44
C ILE A 555 5.59 9.66 23.44
N SER A 556 6.09 9.87 24.66
CA SER A 556 5.35 10.59 25.71
C SER A 556 5.21 12.10 25.44
N LEU A 557 6.22 12.71 24.83
CA LEU A 557 6.17 14.13 24.44
C LEU A 557 5.18 14.34 23.28
N SER A 558 5.15 13.42 22.30
CA SER A 558 4.21 13.47 21.18
C SER A 558 2.75 13.46 21.62
N SER A 559 2.39 12.59 22.57
CA SER A 559 1.02 12.50 23.09
C SER A 559 0.67 13.68 23.99
N ALA A 560 1.58 14.12 24.88
CA ALA A 560 1.35 15.29 25.74
C ALA A 560 1.13 16.59 24.94
N ARG A 561 1.91 16.79 23.87
CA ARG A 561 1.76 17.94 22.96
C ARG A 561 0.41 17.94 22.27
N LEU A 562 0.02 16.83 21.66
CA LEU A 562 -1.26 16.72 20.94
C LEU A 562 -2.46 16.83 21.89
N MET A 563 -2.35 16.31 23.13
CA MET A 563 -3.33 16.51 24.21
C MET A 563 -3.52 18.00 24.56
N SER A 564 -2.46 18.80 24.67
CA SER A 564 -2.57 20.24 24.99
C SER A 564 -3.35 20.97 23.91
N VAL A 565 -2.92 20.81 22.65
CA VAL A 565 -3.54 21.49 21.50
C VAL A 565 -4.98 21.05 21.29
N LEU A 566 -5.32 19.78 21.55
CA LEU A 566 -6.71 19.33 21.52
C LEU A 566 -7.56 19.91 22.66
N LYS A 567 -7.01 20.12 23.85
CA LYS A 567 -7.75 20.82 24.93
C LYS A 567 -7.98 22.29 24.58
N GLU A 568 -6.97 23.00 24.10
CA GLU A 568 -7.06 24.41 23.66
C GLU A 568 -8.08 24.60 22.52
N THR A 569 -8.06 23.71 21.52
CA THR A 569 -9.04 23.73 20.42
C THR A 569 -10.43 23.33 20.89
N THR A 570 -10.57 22.43 21.87
CA THR A 570 -11.86 22.09 22.49
C THR A 570 -12.47 23.29 23.20
N THR A 571 -11.69 24.05 23.98
CA THR A 571 -12.16 25.29 24.62
C THR A 571 -12.57 26.33 23.58
N ALA A 572 -11.74 26.56 22.56
CA ALA A 572 -12.06 27.52 21.50
C ALA A 572 -13.32 27.12 20.70
N LEU A 573 -13.50 25.84 20.36
CA LEU A 573 -14.71 25.33 19.70
C LEU A 573 -15.98 25.51 20.54
N SER A 574 -15.87 25.47 21.87
CA SER A 574 -17.02 25.70 22.77
C SER A 574 -17.45 27.16 22.88
N GLU A 575 -16.54 28.10 22.60
CA GLU A 575 -16.78 29.55 22.64
C GLU A 575 -17.15 30.13 21.27
N LEU A 576 -16.67 29.52 20.17
CA LEU A 576 -16.88 29.98 18.80
C LEU A 576 -18.28 29.68 18.26
N LYS A 577 -18.93 30.71 17.69
CA LYS A 577 -20.18 30.57 16.92
C LYS A 577 -19.86 30.23 15.46
N LEU A 578 -19.63 28.94 15.19
CA LEU A 578 -19.33 28.42 13.86
C LEU A 578 -20.46 28.71 12.86
N GLN A 579 -20.11 29.30 11.72
CA GLN A 579 -20.98 29.38 10.55
C GLN A 579 -20.94 28.03 9.79
N ARG A 580 -22.01 27.67 9.06
CA ARG A 580 -22.16 26.34 8.43
C ARG A 580 -21.39 26.20 7.11
N ASP A 581 -20.14 26.64 7.14
CA ASP A 581 -19.31 26.83 5.96
C ASP A 581 -18.20 25.79 5.86
N LEU A 582 -17.57 25.72 4.69
CA LEU A 582 -16.45 24.81 4.42
C LEU A 582 -15.30 24.91 5.46
N PRO A 583 -14.87 26.10 5.93
CA PRO A 583 -13.90 26.24 7.02
C PRO A 583 -14.25 25.50 8.32
N ALA A 584 -15.49 25.66 8.80
CA ALA A 584 -15.96 25.05 10.04
C ALA A 584 -16.03 23.52 9.91
N ARG A 585 -16.55 23.02 8.78
CA ARG A 585 -16.54 21.59 8.46
C ARG A 585 -15.12 21.02 8.52
N LEU A 586 -14.19 21.66 7.83
CA LEU A 586 -12.82 21.20 7.70
C LEU A 586 -12.05 21.24 9.03
N LEU A 587 -12.34 22.21 9.91
CA LEU A 587 -11.84 22.25 11.29
C LEU A 587 -12.36 21.05 12.11
N LEU A 588 -13.68 20.82 12.09
CA LEU A 588 -14.30 19.70 12.83
C LEU A 588 -13.80 18.35 12.32
N GLU A 589 -13.60 18.20 11.01
CA GLU A 589 -13.06 16.97 10.44
C GLU A 589 -11.63 16.70 10.93
N SER A 590 -10.76 17.71 10.95
CA SER A 590 -9.40 17.61 11.48
C SER A 590 -9.36 17.40 13.01
N TYR A 591 -10.26 18.04 13.76
CA TYR A 591 -10.38 17.87 15.22
C TYR A 591 -10.68 16.42 15.60
N LEU A 592 -11.69 15.81 14.96
CA LEU A 592 -12.06 14.42 15.19
C LEU A 592 -10.94 13.46 14.79
N SER A 593 -10.28 13.67 13.63
CA SER A 593 -9.18 12.78 13.21
C SER A 593 -7.99 12.84 14.17
N CYS A 594 -7.61 14.03 14.64
CA CYS A 594 -6.55 14.19 15.64
C CYS A 594 -6.90 13.53 16.97
N THR A 595 -8.16 13.64 17.42
CA THR A 595 -8.64 12.97 18.64
C THR A 595 -8.54 11.45 18.53
N VAL A 596 -8.91 10.89 17.37
CA VAL A 596 -8.81 9.44 17.11
C VAL A 596 -7.37 8.95 17.10
N VAL A 597 -6.46 9.66 16.40
CA VAL A 597 -5.03 9.33 16.37
C VAL A 597 -4.45 9.35 17.78
N LEU A 598 -4.78 10.36 18.58
CA LEU A 598 -4.33 10.47 19.95
C LEU A 598 -4.87 9.36 20.86
N CYS A 599 -6.15 9.01 20.76
CA CYS A 599 -6.71 7.92 21.56
C CYS A 599 -6.03 6.58 21.23
N LYS A 600 -5.73 6.31 19.96
CA LYS A 600 -4.93 5.14 19.55
C LYS A 600 -3.55 5.18 20.19
N TRP A 601 -2.82 6.28 20.08
CA TRP A 601 -1.48 6.42 20.68
C TRP A 601 -1.45 6.27 22.20
N LEU A 602 -2.47 6.78 22.91
CA LEU A 602 -2.60 6.64 24.36
C LEU A 602 -2.91 5.19 24.76
N SER A 603 -3.72 4.49 23.96
CA SER A 603 -4.00 3.07 24.17
C SER A 603 -2.81 2.15 23.88
N GLU A 604 -2.09 2.39 22.78
CA GLU A 604 -0.87 1.67 22.40
C GLU A 604 0.24 1.82 23.44
N SER A 605 0.32 2.99 24.10
CA SER A 605 1.29 3.28 25.16
C SER A 605 0.82 2.86 26.55
N GLY A 606 -0.41 2.36 26.71
CA GLY A 606 -0.99 2.01 28.01
C GLY A 606 -1.12 3.19 28.99
N THR A 607 -1.06 4.43 28.50
CA THR A 607 -1.02 5.64 29.34
C THR A 607 -2.38 6.05 29.90
N MET A 608 -3.47 5.61 29.27
CA MET A 608 -4.84 5.77 29.76
C MET A 608 -5.62 4.48 29.58
N SER A 609 -6.57 4.18 30.47
CA SER A 609 -7.48 3.06 30.28
C SER A 609 -8.45 3.34 29.13
N TRP A 610 -8.93 2.30 28.45
CA TRP A 610 -9.95 2.44 27.41
C TRP A 610 -11.24 3.12 27.94
N ALA A 611 -11.62 2.86 29.20
CA ALA A 611 -12.75 3.52 29.85
C ALA A 611 -12.53 5.04 29.95
N ASP A 612 -11.34 5.47 30.36
CA ASP A 612 -10.98 6.89 30.40
C ASP A 612 -10.93 7.52 29.01
N LEU A 613 -10.39 6.82 28.00
CA LEU A 613 -10.39 7.31 26.62
C LEU A 613 -11.81 7.55 26.09
N ILE A 614 -12.75 6.65 26.40
CA ILE A 614 -14.16 6.77 26.02
C ILE A 614 -14.81 7.97 26.72
N VAL A 615 -14.64 8.10 28.04
CA VAL A 615 -15.37 9.09 28.87
C VAL A 615 -14.74 10.49 28.80
N GLN A 616 -13.42 10.59 28.82
CA GLN A 616 -12.70 11.87 28.96
C GLN A 616 -12.37 12.54 27.62
N LEU A 617 -12.24 11.77 26.53
CA LEU A 617 -11.81 12.28 25.23
C LEU A 617 -12.84 12.04 24.12
N LEU A 618 -13.16 10.76 23.85
CA LEU A 618 -13.79 10.41 22.58
C LEU A 618 -15.30 10.69 22.54
N LYS A 619 -16.06 10.37 23.60
CA LYS A 619 -17.47 10.80 23.69
C LYS A 619 -17.62 12.32 23.70
N PRO A 620 -16.90 13.10 24.56
CA PRO A 620 -16.97 14.56 24.54
C PRO A 620 -16.65 15.16 23.17
N ALA A 621 -15.62 14.68 22.47
CA ALA A 621 -15.26 15.20 21.14
C ALA A 621 -16.35 14.95 20.09
N ILE A 622 -16.97 13.76 20.09
CA ILE A 622 -18.09 13.44 19.19
C ILE A 622 -19.33 14.27 19.54
N ASP A 623 -19.67 14.37 20.83
CA ASP A 623 -20.83 15.15 21.29
C ASP A 623 -20.67 16.66 21.03
N LEU A 624 -19.44 17.18 21.00
CA LEU A 624 -19.15 18.57 20.60
C LEU A 624 -19.26 18.73 19.08
N ALA A 625 -18.70 17.80 18.29
CA ALA A 625 -18.82 17.85 16.84
C ALA A 625 -20.28 17.71 16.37
N ASP A 626 -21.07 16.81 16.97
CA ASP A 626 -22.52 16.66 16.70
C ASP A 626 -23.31 17.92 17.09
N ARG A 627 -22.89 18.64 18.15
CA ARG A 627 -23.49 19.94 18.55
C ARG A 627 -23.16 21.06 17.57
N CYS A 628 -21.92 21.12 17.09
CA CYS A 628 -21.49 22.10 16.09
C CYS A 628 -22.03 21.80 14.67
N TRP A 629 -22.22 20.52 14.33
CA TRP A 629 -22.64 20.05 13.00
C TRP A 629 -23.77 19.01 13.08
N PRO A 630 -24.99 19.40 13.49
CA PRO A 630 -26.09 18.45 13.72
C PRO A 630 -26.59 17.84 12.42
N SER A 631 -26.52 16.50 12.35
CA SER A 631 -26.90 15.67 11.18
C SER A 631 -28.36 15.84 10.72
N SER A 632 -29.24 16.34 11.57
CA SER A 632 -30.63 16.67 11.22
C SER A 632 -30.96 18.08 11.69
N THR A 633 -31.31 18.97 10.75
CA THR A 633 -31.81 20.32 11.09
C THR A 633 -33.30 20.36 10.79
N LYS A 634 -34.13 20.51 11.84
CA LYS A 634 -35.60 20.67 11.69
C LYS A 634 -36.02 22.06 11.15
N GLN A 635 -35.09 22.86 10.65
CA GLN A 635 -35.32 24.22 10.17
C GLN A 635 -34.53 24.53 8.90
N SER A 636 -35.28 24.81 7.82
CA SER A 636 -34.98 25.81 6.79
C SER A 636 -33.61 25.80 6.08
N LEU A 637 -33.11 24.63 5.67
CA LEU A 637 -32.14 24.52 4.57
C LEU A 637 -32.65 23.47 3.56
N VAL A 638 -32.59 23.80 2.27
CA VAL A 638 -33.18 23.00 1.18
C VAL A 638 -32.43 21.68 0.93
N THR A 639 -31.19 21.59 1.40
CA THR A 639 -30.36 20.37 1.37
C THR A 639 -29.75 20.12 2.75
N PRO A 640 -29.70 18.87 3.24
CA PRO A 640 -28.97 18.55 4.46
C PRO A 640 -27.46 18.77 4.24
N PRO A 641 -26.73 19.25 5.26
CA PRO A 641 -25.27 19.37 5.16
C PRO A 641 -24.63 18.00 4.96
N PRO A 642 -23.55 17.88 4.16
CA PRO A 642 -22.85 16.62 3.99
C PRO A 642 -22.30 16.12 5.34
N PRO A 643 -22.30 14.80 5.58
CA PRO A 643 -21.74 14.22 6.80
C PRO A 643 -20.22 14.46 6.87
N LEU A 644 -19.71 14.63 8.09
CA LEU A 644 -18.28 14.74 8.35
C LEU A 644 -17.63 13.37 8.09
N TYR A 645 -16.57 13.30 7.28
CA TYR A 645 -15.98 12.00 6.96
C TYR A 645 -15.33 11.34 8.19
N SER A 646 -14.61 12.12 8.99
CA SER A 646 -13.93 11.62 10.20
C SER A 646 -14.87 11.36 11.39
N SER A 647 -16.17 11.72 11.33
CA SER A 647 -17.11 11.24 12.36
C SER A 647 -17.30 9.72 12.27
N ALA A 648 -17.22 9.14 11.07
CA ALA A 648 -17.25 7.69 10.91
C ALA A 648 -15.99 7.02 11.48
N ASP A 649 -14.80 7.64 11.33
CA ASP A 649 -13.54 7.19 11.95
C ASP A 649 -13.60 7.27 13.49
N ALA A 650 -14.17 8.36 14.02
CA ALA A 650 -14.35 8.55 15.47
C ALA A 650 -15.37 7.58 16.07
N LEU A 651 -16.50 7.35 15.38
CA LEU A 651 -17.50 6.35 15.78
C LEU A 651 -16.96 4.92 15.68
N ALA A 652 -16.10 4.63 14.70
CA ALA A 652 -15.43 3.33 14.60
C ALA A 652 -14.51 3.09 15.81
N ALA A 653 -13.64 4.07 16.14
CA ALA A 653 -12.77 3.99 17.31
C ALA A 653 -13.57 3.90 18.62
N LEU A 654 -14.66 4.67 18.76
CA LEU A 654 -15.53 4.61 19.93
C LEU A 654 -16.18 3.24 20.08
N ALA A 655 -16.64 2.65 18.97
CA ALA A 655 -17.20 1.31 18.96
C ALA A 655 -16.15 0.26 19.34
N GLU A 656 -14.95 0.33 18.76
CA GLU A 656 -13.84 -0.60 19.05
C GLU A 656 -13.40 -0.56 20.51
N PHE A 657 -13.24 0.63 21.10
CA PHE A 657 -12.79 0.75 22.50
C PHE A 657 -13.88 0.32 23.47
N ALA A 658 -15.15 0.66 23.20
CA ALA A 658 -16.27 0.23 24.01
C ALA A 658 -16.51 -1.30 23.90
N ASP A 659 -16.31 -1.88 22.72
CA ASP A 659 -16.37 -3.32 22.49
C ASP A 659 -15.22 -4.07 23.19
N ALA A 660 -14.00 -3.53 23.14
CA ALA A 660 -12.86 -4.08 23.87
C ALA A 660 -13.09 -4.09 25.39
N GLN A 661 -13.63 -3.00 25.96
CA GLN A 661 -14.04 -2.96 27.36
C GLN A 661 -15.18 -3.92 27.68
N TYR A 662 -16.21 -3.98 26.83
CA TYR A 662 -17.30 -4.93 26.97
C TYR A 662 -16.79 -6.38 27.00
N GLN A 663 -15.87 -6.75 26.11
CA GLN A 663 -15.30 -8.11 26.06
C GLN A 663 -14.51 -8.47 27.32
N ILE A 664 -13.71 -7.53 27.85
CA ILE A 664 -12.95 -7.74 29.09
C ILE A 664 -13.91 -7.96 30.27
N PHE A 665 -14.91 -7.10 30.44
CA PHE A 665 -15.88 -7.23 31.54
C PHE A 665 -16.81 -8.46 31.37
N ASP A 666 -17.25 -8.80 30.16
CA ASP A 666 -18.05 -10.00 29.89
C ASP A 666 -17.23 -11.28 30.17
N GLY A 667 -15.93 -11.27 29.86
CA GLY A 667 -14.99 -12.34 30.23
C GLY A 667 -14.84 -12.46 31.74
N TYR A 668 -14.68 -11.34 32.45
CA TYR A 668 -14.58 -11.32 33.91
C TYR A 668 -15.85 -11.83 34.61
N ILE A 669 -17.04 -11.39 34.19
CA ILE A 669 -18.32 -11.85 34.76
C ILE A 669 -18.57 -13.36 34.54
N ARG A 670 -17.97 -13.93 33.49
CA ARG A 670 -17.98 -15.38 33.21
C ARG A 670 -16.90 -16.18 33.94
N SER A 671 -16.00 -15.51 34.67
CA SER A 671 -14.91 -16.17 35.38
C SER A 671 -15.39 -16.90 36.64
N PRO A 672 -14.69 -17.97 37.08
CA PRO A 672 -14.96 -18.59 38.37
C PRO A 672 -14.65 -17.64 39.55
N GLU A 673 -13.78 -16.64 39.36
CA GLU A 673 -13.47 -15.61 40.36
C GLU A 673 -14.70 -14.74 40.66
N PHE A 674 -15.40 -14.28 39.62
CA PHE A 674 -16.65 -13.54 39.76
C PHE A 674 -17.74 -14.41 40.40
N ALA A 675 -17.87 -15.68 39.97
CA ALA A 675 -18.83 -16.60 40.57
C ALA A 675 -18.56 -16.84 42.08
N ALA A 676 -17.29 -16.97 42.47
CA ALA A 676 -16.89 -17.07 43.87
C ALA A 676 -17.19 -15.77 44.65
N ARG A 677 -16.87 -14.60 44.06
CA ARG A 677 -17.16 -13.28 44.65
C ARG A 677 -18.66 -13.07 44.87
N SER A 678 -19.49 -13.36 43.87
CA SER A 678 -20.96 -13.26 43.98
C SER A 678 -21.53 -14.22 45.02
N ARG A 679 -21.01 -15.46 45.11
CA ARG A 679 -21.42 -16.40 46.15
C ARG A 679 -21.07 -15.90 47.55
N LEU A 680 -19.84 -15.40 47.77
CA LEU A 680 -19.42 -14.86 49.06
C LEU A 680 -20.28 -13.67 49.51
N LEU A 681 -20.74 -12.84 48.57
CA LEU A 681 -21.67 -11.75 48.87
C LEU A 681 -23.04 -12.29 49.34
N VAL A 682 -23.61 -13.29 48.65
CA VAL A 682 -24.88 -13.93 49.06
C VAL A 682 -24.76 -14.61 50.42
N ASP A 683 -23.65 -15.33 50.65
CA ASP A 683 -23.36 -15.97 51.93
C ASP A 683 -23.24 -14.90 53.05
N ALA A 684 -22.57 -13.77 52.78
CA ALA A 684 -22.44 -12.64 53.72
C ALA A 684 -23.76 -11.89 53.98
N GLU A 685 -24.64 -11.77 53.00
CA GLU A 685 -25.99 -11.21 53.16
C GLU A 685 -26.89 -12.11 54.01
N ALA A 686 -26.81 -13.43 53.82
CA ALA A 686 -27.51 -14.43 54.64
C ALA A 686 -27.01 -14.43 56.10
N ASP A 687 -25.69 -14.40 56.30
CA ASP A 687 -25.07 -14.27 57.63
C ASP A 687 -25.47 -12.95 58.31
N ALA A 688 -25.49 -11.84 57.57
CA ALA A 688 -25.94 -10.55 58.09
C ALA A 688 -27.41 -10.58 58.51
N ALA A 689 -28.30 -11.22 57.72
CA ALA A 689 -29.70 -11.39 58.06
C ALA A 689 -29.86 -12.22 59.35
N CYS A 690 -29.23 -13.40 59.42
CA CYS A 690 -29.24 -14.26 60.61
C CYS A 690 -28.75 -13.51 61.87
N LEU A 691 -27.64 -12.78 61.77
CA LEU A 691 -27.10 -12.02 62.90
C LEU A 691 -28.02 -10.86 63.35
N THR A 692 -28.84 -10.27 62.46
CA THR A 692 -29.83 -9.25 62.87
C THR A 692 -30.97 -9.80 63.73
N GLU A 693 -31.25 -11.11 63.66
CA GLU A 693 -32.21 -11.77 64.55
C GLU A 693 -31.60 -12.03 65.92
N VAL A 694 -30.30 -12.36 65.98
CA VAL A 694 -29.59 -12.81 67.20
C VAL A 694 -29.01 -11.67 68.04
N ASP A 695 -28.24 -10.72 67.47
CA ASP A 695 -27.66 -9.58 68.21
C ASP A 695 -27.60 -8.29 67.37
N LYS A 696 -28.65 -7.48 67.51
CA LYS A 696 -28.82 -6.16 66.87
C LYS A 696 -27.79 -5.11 67.28
N LYS A 697 -26.98 -5.31 68.32
CA LYS A 697 -25.96 -4.34 68.80
C LYS A 697 -24.53 -4.72 68.42
N SER A 698 -24.31 -5.91 67.89
CA SER A 698 -23.00 -6.43 67.51
C SER A 698 -22.19 -5.43 66.65
N ARG A 699 -20.91 -5.26 67.00
CA ARG A 699 -19.94 -4.51 66.18
C ARG A 699 -19.63 -5.25 64.89
N PHE A 700 -19.57 -6.58 64.94
CA PHE A 700 -19.26 -7.43 63.79
C PHE A 700 -20.36 -7.34 62.73
N LEU A 701 -21.63 -7.45 63.14
CA LEU A 701 -22.80 -7.26 62.27
C LEU A 701 -22.73 -5.96 61.48
N ARG A 702 -22.42 -4.83 62.15
CA ARG A 702 -22.31 -3.51 61.49
C ARG A 702 -21.14 -3.42 60.50
N ILE A 703 -20.08 -4.18 60.70
CA ILE A 703 -18.96 -4.26 59.74
C ILE A 703 -19.37 -5.13 58.54
N LEU A 704 -19.95 -6.31 58.79
CA LEU A 704 -20.42 -7.24 57.75
C LEU A 704 -21.46 -6.59 56.84
N GLN A 705 -22.49 -5.96 57.41
CA GLN A 705 -23.50 -5.20 56.66
C GLN A 705 -22.87 -4.08 55.82
N ARG A 706 -21.93 -3.31 56.40
CA ARG A 706 -21.25 -2.23 55.67
C ARG A 706 -20.40 -2.77 54.52
N GLN A 707 -19.77 -3.93 54.68
CA GLN A 707 -18.97 -4.53 53.63
C GLN A 707 -19.82 -5.14 52.51
N SER A 708 -20.87 -5.90 52.85
CA SER A 708 -21.85 -6.42 51.88
C SER A 708 -22.53 -5.29 51.08
N THR A 709 -22.91 -4.19 51.73
CA THR A 709 -23.47 -3.00 51.03
C THR A 709 -22.47 -2.28 50.12
N LEU A 710 -21.18 -2.27 50.46
CA LEU A 710 -20.16 -1.74 49.56
C LEU A 710 -19.91 -2.68 48.37
N GLU A 711 -19.83 -3.99 48.60
CA GLU A 711 -19.58 -4.98 47.56
C GLU A 711 -20.75 -5.12 46.58
N SER A 712 -22.00 -5.10 47.06
CA SER A 712 -23.20 -5.07 46.21
C SER A 712 -23.28 -3.81 45.33
N VAL A 713 -22.89 -2.64 45.87
CA VAL A 713 -22.79 -1.38 45.10
C VAL A 713 -21.64 -1.43 44.08
N GLU A 714 -20.50 -2.06 44.39
CA GLU A 714 -19.42 -2.25 43.43
C GLU A 714 -19.85 -3.18 42.27
N LEU A 715 -20.56 -4.27 42.56
CA LEU A 715 -21.08 -5.18 41.54
C LEU A 715 -22.15 -4.52 40.66
N SER A 716 -23.05 -3.71 41.22
CA SER A 716 -24.05 -2.99 40.41
C SER A 716 -23.41 -1.91 39.53
N ASN A 717 -22.37 -1.20 40.03
CA ASN A 717 -21.55 -0.29 39.23
C ASN A 717 -20.80 -1.01 38.09
N LEU A 718 -20.29 -2.23 38.33
CA LEU A 718 -19.64 -3.04 37.30
C LEU A 718 -20.63 -3.49 36.21
N ILE A 719 -21.82 -3.97 36.60
CA ILE A 719 -22.87 -4.42 35.67
C ILE A 719 -23.41 -3.23 34.84
N SER A 720 -23.70 -2.09 35.46
CA SER A 720 -24.12 -0.87 34.75
C SER A 720 -23.02 -0.33 33.82
N GLY A 721 -21.75 -0.43 34.22
CA GLY A 721 -20.59 -0.16 33.37
C GLY A 721 -20.55 -1.05 32.12
N LEU A 722 -20.64 -2.38 32.29
CA LEU A 722 -20.73 -3.35 31.18
C LEU A 722 -21.88 -3.01 30.23
N GLN A 723 -23.06 -2.72 30.78
CA GLN A 723 -24.25 -2.32 30.03
C GLN A 723 -23.99 -1.02 29.22
N SER A 724 -23.40 0.00 29.83
CA SER A 724 -23.06 1.26 29.17
C SER A 724 -22.06 1.07 28.02
N PHE A 725 -21.02 0.25 28.20
CA PHE A 725 -20.06 -0.08 27.14
C PHE A 725 -20.72 -0.87 25.99
N PHE A 726 -21.54 -1.87 26.30
CA PHE A 726 -22.30 -2.64 25.29
C PHE A 726 -23.22 -1.73 24.44
N SER A 727 -24.01 -0.87 25.09
CA SER A 727 -24.88 0.11 24.44
C SER A 727 -24.09 1.05 23.53
N THR A 728 -22.98 1.60 24.07
CA THR A 728 -22.09 2.50 23.32
C THR A 728 -21.51 1.81 22.08
N ALA A 729 -21.04 0.57 22.21
CA ALA A 729 -20.42 -0.18 21.12
C ALA A 729 -21.40 -0.44 19.96
N ILE A 730 -22.58 -1.00 20.25
CA ILE A 730 -23.58 -1.31 19.21
C ILE A 730 -24.07 -0.05 18.51
N LEU A 731 -24.48 0.98 19.26
CA LEU A 731 -25.00 2.21 18.66
C LEU A 731 -23.94 2.93 17.82
N SER A 732 -22.68 2.93 18.25
CA SER A 732 -21.57 3.52 17.51
C SER A 732 -21.24 2.73 16.24
N TYR A 733 -21.25 1.39 16.28
CA TYR A 733 -21.13 0.56 15.07
C TYR A 733 -22.25 0.84 14.06
N CYS A 734 -23.51 0.95 14.51
CA CYS A 734 -24.62 1.29 13.62
C CYS A 734 -24.45 2.67 12.97
N ARG A 735 -24.13 3.71 13.77
CA ARG A 735 -23.87 5.06 13.25
C ARG A 735 -22.70 5.09 12.26
N CYS A 736 -21.61 4.39 12.56
CA CYS A 736 -20.44 4.28 11.68
C CYS A 736 -20.80 3.63 10.33
N LEU A 737 -21.50 2.49 10.34
CA LEU A 737 -21.93 1.76 9.14
C LEU A 737 -22.97 2.52 8.30
N ALA A 738 -23.77 3.39 8.92
CA ALA A 738 -24.67 4.29 8.21
C ALA A 738 -23.93 5.46 7.53
N GLN A 739 -22.83 5.94 8.10
CA GLN A 739 -22.10 7.13 7.62
C GLN A 739 -21.01 6.85 6.57
N SER A 740 -20.34 5.68 6.60
CA SER A 740 -19.19 5.41 5.73
C SER A 740 -19.11 3.96 5.23
N ASP A 741 -18.57 3.79 4.03
CA ASP A 741 -18.29 2.49 3.41
C ASP A 741 -16.90 1.93 3.78
N LYS A 742 -16.00 2.76 4.35
CA LYS A 742 -14.65 2.37 4.83
C LYS A 742 -14.69 1.23 5.86
N PHE A 743 -15.76 1.17 6.66
CA PHE A 743 -15.90 0.25 7.79
C PHE A 743 -16.88 -0.91 7.55
N ASN A 744 -17.21 -1.24 6.29
CA ASN A 744 -18.20 -2.28 5.98
C ASN A 744 -17.95 -3.62 6.67
N LEU A 745 -16.69 -4.02 6.88
CA LEU A 745 -16.34 -5.25 7.62
C LEU A 745 -16.74 -5.24 9.11
N LYS A 746 -17.08 -4.09 9.71
CA LYS A 746 -17.59 -4.02 11.08
C LYS A 746 -19.02 -4.55 11.22
N VAL A 747 -19.75 -4.76 10.12
CA VAL A 747 -21.08 -5.38 10.12
C VAL A 747 -21.07 -6.79 10.75
N TYR A 748 -20.01 -7.56 10.54
CA TYR A 748 -19.82 -8.88 11.15
C TYR A 748 -19.75 -8.78 12.68
N ARG A 749 -19.05 -7.76 13.22
CA ARG A 749 -18.91 -7.57 14.66
C ARG A 749 -20.22 -7.06 15.28
N LEU A 750 -20.89 -6.10 14.63
CA LEU A 750 -22.21 -5.61 15.02
C LEU A 750 -23.21 -6.76 15.15
N VAL A 751 -23.36 -7.59 14.10
CA VAL A 751 -24.29 -8.72 14.10
C VAL A 751 -23.89 -9.78 15.14
N SER A 752 -22.59 -10.03 15.34
CA SER A 752 -22.10 -10.93 16.38
C SER A 752 -22.50 -10.46 17.79
N LEU A 753 -22.30 -9.18 18.12
CA LEU A 753 -22.71 -8.59 19.41
C LEU A 753 -24.23 -8.64 19.59
N TRP A 754 -24.98 -8.22 18.57
CA TRP A 754 -26.44 -8.15 18.58
C TRP A 754 -27.09 -9.53 18.81
N LEU A 755 -26.68 -10.55 18.04
CA LEU A 755 -27.20 -11.91 18.18
C LEU A 755 -26.74 -12.57 19.50
N SER A 756 -25.52 -12.28 19.97
CA SER A 756 -25.02 -12.82 21.25
C SER A 756 -25.83 -12.27 22.44
N ALA A 757 -26.19 -11.00 22.43
CA ALA A 757 -27.06 -10.41 23.45
C ALA A 757 -28.47 -11.01 23.44
N SER A 758 -29.05 -11.21 22.25
CA SER A 758 -30.33 -11.90 22.09
C SER A 758 -30.32 -13.32 22.65
N ALA A 759 -29.21 -14.06 22.46
CA ALA A 759 -29.06 -15.42 22.98
C ALA A 759 -28.91 -15.46 24.51
N LYS A 760 -28.09 -14.57 25.09
CA LYS A 760 -27.93 -14.44 26.55
C LYS A 760 -29.27 -14.19 27.27
N MET A 761 -30.12 -13.35 26.66
CA MET A 761 -31.44 -13.01 27.19
C MET A 761 -32.39 -14.21 27.27
N GLY A 762 -32.33 -15.13 26.31
CA GLY A 762 -33.19 -16.32 26.27
C GLY A 762 -32.75 -17.46 27.19
N GLN A 763 -31.54 -17.42 27.77
CA GLN A 763 -31.03 -18.46 28.66
C GLN A 763 -31.14 -18.08 30.14
N ASN A 764 -30.72 -16.86 30.52
CA ASN A 764 -30.53 -16.47 31.93
C ASN A 764 -31.25 -15.17 32.32
N GLY A 765 -32.42 -14.87 31.74
CA GLY A 765 -33.22 -13.70 32.17
C GLY A 765 -32.57 -12.32 31.95
N GLY A 766 -31.55 -12.24 31.08
CA GLY A 766 -30.83 -11.00 30.75
C GLY A 766 -29.37 -11.00 31.24
N LEU A 767 -28.75 -9.82 31.23
CA LEU A 767 -27.39 -9.59 31.77
C LEU A 767 -27.36 -9.48 33.32
N THR A 768 -28.50 -9.72 33.97
CA THR A 768 -28.83 -9.20 35.30
C THR A 768 -29.05 -10.28 36.36
N SER A 769 -29.02 -11.58 36.03
CA SER A 769 -29.36 -12.66 36.98
C SER A 769 -28.32 -12.94 38.08
N CYS A 770 -27.26 -12.14 38.18
CA CYS A 770 -26.12 -12.39 39.08
C CYS A 770 -26.22 -11.66 40.43
N VAL A 771 -27.10 -10.66 40.55
CA VAL A 771 -27.23 -9.80 41.73
C VAL A 771 -28.72 -9.56 41.99
N GLY A 772 -29.18 -9.76 43.22
CA GLY A 772 -30.60 -9.73 43.61
C GLY A 772 -31.29 -8.36 43.62
N SER A 773 -30.74 -7.36 42.93
CA SER A 773 -31.26 -5.98 42.90
C SER A 773 -32.17 -5.73 41.71
N THR A 774 -33.31 -5.10 41.98
CA THR A 774 -34.43 -4.86 41.06
C THR A 774 -34.18 -3.83 39.94
N GLU A 775 -34.82 -4.11 38.79
CA GLU A 775 -35.40 -3.17 37.81
C GLU A 775 -34.55 -2.45 36.73
N GLU A 776 -33.22 -2.26 36.83
CA GLU A 776 -32.46 -1.62 35.74
C GLU A 776 -31.95 -2.61 34.66
N THR A 777 -32.85 -3.02 33.76
CA THR A 777 -32.48 -3.75 32.53
C THR A 777 -32.14 -2.77 31.38
N LEU A 778 -30.92 -2.85 30.83
CA LEU A 778 -30.48 -2.09 29.64
C LEU A 778 -31.48 -2.09 28.46
N PHE A 779 -32.27 -3.15 28.30
CA PHE A 779 -33.23 -3.32 27.21
C PHE A 779 -34.53 -2.54 27.44
N THR A 780 -34.42 -1.26 27.80
CA THR A 780 -35.55 -0.33 27.90
C THR A 780 -36.23 -0.18 26.54
N PRO A 781 -37.55 0.09 26.48
CA PRO A 781 -38.25 0.27 25.20
C PRO A 781 -37.63 1.39 24.36
N ASP A 782 -37.13 2.45 24.99
CA ASP A 782 -36.49 3.59 24.31
C ASP A 782 -35.14 3.20 23.69
N TRP A 783 -34.34 2.38 24.37
CA TRP A 783 -33.09 1.86 23.81
C TRP A 783 -33.35 0.93 22.62
N LEU A 784 -34.38 0.08 22.71
CA LEU A 784 -34.79 -0.80 21.60
C LEU A 784 -35.29 0.01 20.38
N ALA A 785 -36.07 1.07 20.62
CA ALA A 785 -36.53 1.97 19.56
C ALA A 785 -35.36 2.73 18.91
N SER A 786 -34.39 3.18 19.71
CA SER A 786 -33.14 3.77 19.22
C SER A 786 -32.34 2.76 18.37
N LEU A 787 -32.25 1.49 18.79
CA LEU A 787 -31.56 0.45 18.03
C LEU A 787 -32.25 0.17 16.68
N ASP A 788 -33.57 0.02 16.64
CA ASP A 788 -34.34 -0.20 15.39
C ASP A 788 -34.15 0.98 14.42
N ALA A 789 -34.18 2.21 14.92
CA ALA A 789 -33.94 3.41 14.11
C ALA A 789 -32.51 3.46 13.53
N HIS A 790 -31.49 3.14 14.34
CA HIS A 790 -30.10 3.12 13.90
C HIS A 790 -29.80 1.95 12.94
N LEU A 791 -30.37 0.77 13.16
CA LEU A 791 -30.29 -0.36 12.23
C LEU A 791 -30.97 -0.05 10.89
N GLY A 792 -32.15 0.59 10.93
CA GLY A 792 -32.86 1.03 9.73
C GLY A 792 -32.12 2.11 8.92
N GLY A 793 -31.21 2.87 9.57
CA GLY A 793 -30.32 3.81 8.90
C GLY A 793 -29.14 3.15 8.16
N ILE A 794 -28.86 1.87 8.38
CA ILE A 794 -27.76 1.17 7.71
C ILE A 794 -28.21 0.71 6.31
N ARG A 795 -27.35 0.98 5.32
CA ARG A 795 -27.48 0.48 3.95
C ARG A 795 -27.58 -1.05 3.92
N VAL A 796 -28.70 -1.56 3.41
CA VAL A 796 -29.08 -2.98 3.54
C VAL A 796 -28.11 -3.92 2.81
N ASP A 797 -27.52 -3.46 1.71
CA ASP A 797 -26.51 -4.18 0.93
C ASP A 797 -25.29 -4.62 1.77
N LYS A 798 -24.97 -3.89 2.85
CA LYS A 798 -23.87 -4.24 3.77
C LYS A 798 -24.11 -5.57 4.52
N PHE A 799 -25.35 -6.02 4.65
CA PHE A 799 -25.70 -7.28 5.31
C PHE A 799 -25.73 -8.50 4.37
N LEU A 800 -25.55 -8.32 3.05
CA LEU A 800 -25.62 -9.42 2.08
C LEU A 800 -24.66 -10.59 2.39
N PRO A 801 -23.38 -10.38 2.79
CA PRO A 801 -22.48 -11.48 3.14
C PRO A 801 -22.91 -12.29 4.38
N LEU A 802 -23.80 -11.74 5.19
CA LEU A 802 -24.34 -12.34 6.41
C LEU A 802 -25.74 -12.95 6.22
N PHE A 803 -26.32 -12.86 5.03
CA PHE A 803 -27.70 -13.28 4.79
C PHE A 803 -27.97 -14.75 5.19
N PRO A 804 -27.14 -15.75 4.84
CA PRO A 804 -27.36 -17.14 5.28
C PRO A 804 -27.35 -17.31 6.80
N GLN A 805 -26.49 -16.58 7.50
CA GLN A 805 -26.35 -16.62 8.96
C GLN A 805 -27.54 -15.93 9.66
N LEU A 806 -28.00 -14.80 9.11
CA LEU A 806 -29.20 -14.10 9.59
C LEU A 806 -30.46 -14.95 9.38
N LEU A 807 -30.61 -15.53 8.20
CA LEU A 807 -31.72 -16.41 7.85
C LEU A 807 -31.75 -17.67 8.73
N GLY A 808 -30.61 -18.31 8.96
CA GLY A 808 -30.49 -19.47 9.85
C GLY A 808 -30.76 -19.19 11.34
N ARG A 809 -30.81 -17.90 11.73
CA ARG A 809 -31.14 -17.44 13.10
C ARG A 809 -32.57 -16.91 13.24
N LEU A 810 -33.32 -16.79 12.15
CA LEU A 810 -34.76 -16.61 12.22
C LEU A 810 -35.41 -17.92 12.70
N THR A 811 -36.12 -17.81 13.83
CA THR A 811 -36.91 -18.89 14.42
C THR A 811 -38.36 -18.46 14.51
N THR A 812 -39.29 -19.41 14.40
CA THR A 812 -40.67 -19.18 14.82
C THR A 812 -40.68 -18.77 16.30
N PRO A 813 -41.43 -17.74 16.71
CA PRO A 813 -41.56 -17.41 18.12
C PRO A 813 -42.21 -18.61 18.84
N SER A 814 -41.48 -19.21 19.78
CA SER A 814 -42.03 -20.29 20.61
C SER A 814 -43.14 -19.72 21.49
N GLU A 815 -44.25 -20.45 21.63
CA GLU A 815 -45.38 -20.05 22.49
C GLU A 815 -45.01 -20.01 23.99
N GLN A 816 -43.85 -20.55 24.36
CA GLN A 816 -43.26 -20.44 25.69
C GLN A 816 -42.66 -19.04 25.93
N SER A 817 -43.56 -18.05 26.03
CA SER A 817 -43.38 -16.72 26.63
C SER A 817 -41.98 -16.09 26.50
N PRO A 818 -41.52 -15.74 25.28
CA PRO A 818 -40.30 -14.93 25.11
C PRO A 818 -40.50 -13.56 25.77
N GLY A 819 -39.47 -13.07 26.46
CA GLY A 819 -39.51 -11.73 27.07
C GLY A 819 -39.74 -10.63 26.03
N ARG A 820 -40.53 -9.60 26.38
CA ARG A 820 -40.82 -8.42 25.54
C ARG A 820 -39.61 -7.88 24.73
N PRO A 821 -38.41 -7.71 25.31
CA PRO A 821 -37.21 -7.31 24.55
C PRO A 821 -36.74 -8.36 23.52
N GLN A 822 -36.78 -9.66 23.81
CA GLN A 822 -36.41 -10.72 22.86
C GLN A 822 -37.33 -10.72 21.64
N LEU A 823 -38.63 -10.50 21.84
CA LEU A 823 -39.60 -10.33 20.75
C LEU A 823 -39.25 -9.12 19.86
N ALA A 824 -38.81 -8.01 20.45
CA ALA A 824 -38.35 -6.84 19.69
C ALA A 824 -37.12 -7.17 18.83
N PHE A 825 -36.13 -7.87 19.37
CA PHE A 825 -34.95 -8.34 18.60
C PHE A 825 -35.33 -9.22 17.40
N HIS A 826 -36.20 -10.22 17.60
CA HIS A 826 -36.70 -11.04 16.50
C HIS A 826 -37.49 -10.21 15.46
N SER A 827 -38.26 -9.21 15.89
CA SER A 827 -38.97 -8.32 14.96
C SER A 827 -38.02 -7.49 14.09
N MET A 828 -36.93 -6.97 14.67
CA MET A 828 -35.89 -6.23 13.93
C MET A 828 -35.17 -7.13 12.92
N LEU A 829 -34.83 -8.38 13.31
CA LEU A 829 -34.23 -9.36 12.41
C LEU A 829 -35.18 -9.74 11.25
N ALA A 830 -36.47 -9.94 11.53
CA ALA A 830 -37.47 -10.23 10.51
C ALA A 830 -37.64 -9.06 9.53
N LYS A 831 -37.69 -7.81 10.01
CA LYS A 831 -37.70 -6.61 9.14
C LYS A 831 -36.47 -6.56 8.23
N LEU A 832 -35.28 -6.79 8.77
CA LEU A 832 -34.02 -6.77 8.02
C LEU A 832 -33.99 -7.83 6.93
N VAL A 833 -34.35 -9.08 7.24
CA VAL A 833 -34.36 -10.19 6.27
C VAL A 833 -35.41 -9.97 5.17
N LYS A 834 -36.61 -9.48 5.48
CA LYS A 834 -37.61 -9.12 4.46
C LYS A 834 -37.12 -7.98 3.56
N SER A 835 -36.44 -6.97 4.13
CA SER A 835 -35.82 -5.87 3.36
C SER A 835 -34.73 -6.37 2.41
N LEU A 836 -33.88 -7.32 2.85
CA LEU A 836 -32.85 -7.96 2.03
C LEU A 836 -33.45 -8.78 0.87
N LEU A 837 -34.45 -9.60 1.16
CA LEU A 837 -35.17 -10.42 0.16
C LEU A 837 -35.81 -9.55 -0.93
N ASN A 838 -36.44 -8.45 -0.53
CA ASN A 838 -37.14 -7.55 -1.46
C ASN A 838 -36.18 -6.69 -2.31
N LYS A 839 -35.05 -6.23 -1.76
CA LYS A 839 -34.10 -5.35 -2.48
C LYS A 839 -33.04 -6.10 -3.29
N HIS A 840 -32.68 -7.32 -2.89
CA HIS A 840 -31.58 -8.08 -3.51
C HIS A 840 -31.98 -9.55 -3.76
N PRO A 841 -33.02 -9.82 -4.59
CA PRO A 841 -33.58 -11.16 -4.77
C PRO A 841 -32.55 -12.19 -5.27
N TYR A 842 -31.69 -11.82 -6.22
CA TYR A 842 -30.68 -12.75 -6.76
C TYR A 842 -29.63 -13.22 -5.74
N HIS A 843 -29.26 -12.37 -4.78
CA HIS A 843 -28.26 -12.69 -3.75
C HIS A 843 -28.86 -13.50 -2.58
N THR A 844 -30.17 -13.35 -2.34
CA THR A 844 -30.86 -13.84 -1.14
C THR A 844 -31.80 -15.01 -1.44
N GLY A 845 -32.26 -15.14 -2.69
CA GLY A 845 -33.24 -16.14 -3.10
C GLY A 845 -32.70 -17.57 -3.10
N PHE A 846 -31.47 -17.81 -3.56
CA PHE A 846 -30.89 -19.17 -3.50
C PHE A 846 -30.67 -19.67 -2.06
N PRO A 847 -30.12 -18.87 -1.12
CA PRO A 847 -30.05 -19.27 0.30
C PRO A 847 -31.43 -19.42 0.97
N LEU A 848 -32.48 -18.76 0.49
CA LEU A 848 -33.86 -19.02 0.96
C LEU A 848 -34.40 -20.34 0.39
N LEU A 849 -34.24 -20.55 -0.92
CA LEU A 849 -34.72 -21.74 -1.62
C LEU A 849 -34.06 -23.02 -1.11
N SER A 850 -32.79 -22.99 -0.70
CA SER A 850 -32.12 -24.14 -0.09
C SER A 850 -32.72 -24.56 1.25
N LEU A 851 -33.31 -23.64 2.02
CA LEU A 851 -34.08 -23.98 3.22
C LEU A 851 -35.51 -24.43 2.89
N VAL A 852 -36.17 -23.79 1.91
CA VAL A 852 -37.53 -24.18 1.45
C VAL A 852 -37.55 -25.62 0.91
N HIS A 853 -36.46 -26.02 0.25
CA HIS A 853 -36.28 -27.31 -0.42
C HIS A 853 -35.39 -28.30 0.35
N ALA A 854 -35.00 -28.00 1.60
CA ALA A 854 -34.17 -28.87 2.43
C ALA A 854 -34.76 -30.29 2.63
N ASP A 855 -36.10 -30.40 2.62
CA ASP A 855 -36.82 -31.68 2.74
C ASP A 855 -36.77 -32.54 1.47
N LEU A 856 -36.39 -32.00 0.30
CA LEU A 856 -36.42 -32.73 -0.98
C LEU A 856 -35.30 -33.79 -1.11
N ASP A 857 -34.29 -33.75 -0.23
CA ASP A 857 -33.19 -34.71 -0.18
C ASP A 857 -33.39 -35.82 0.88
N ASP A 858 -34.47 -35.79 1.68
CA ASP A 858 -34.72 -36.80 2.71
C ASP A 858 -35.36 -38.08 2.08
N PRO A 859 -34.71 -39.26 2.16
CA PRO A 859 -35.16 -40.49 1.48
C PRO A 859 -36.33 -41.20 2.17
N THR A 860 -37.08 -40.49 3.03
CA THR A 860 -38.23 -41.01 3.77
C THR A 860 -39.55 -40.87 3.00
N ALA A 861 -39.55 -40.19 1.85
CA ALA A 861 -40.63 -40.27 0.88
C ALA A 861 -40.66 -41.66 0.22
N PRO A 862 -41.82 -42.35 0.12
CA PRO A 862 -41.91 -43.71 -0.40
C PRO A 862 -41.88 -43.73 -1.94
N SER A 863 -40.71 -43.47 -2.52
CA SER A 863 -40.44 -43.69 -3.95
C SER A 863 -39.33 -44.72 -4.14
N SER A 864 -39.63 -45.73 -4.96
CA SER A 864 -38.82 -46.94 -5.12
C SER A 864 -37.43 -46.69 -5.72
N GLY A 865 -36.40 -47.22 -5.06
CA GLY A 865 -35.15 -47.66 -5.71
C GLY A 865 -34.07 -46.59 -5.93
N ALA A 866 -33.35 -46.22 -4.86
CA ALA A 866 -32.02 -45.60 -4.95
C ALA A 866 -31.11 -46.11 -3.82
N THR A 867 -29.80 -46.21 -4.07
CA THR A 867 -28.81 -46.84 -3.18
C THR A 867 -28.35 -45.93 -2.04
N PRO A 868 -27.93 -46.49 -0.87
CA PRO A 868 -27.61 -45.70 0.32
C PRO A 868 -26.20 -45.08 0.24
N ARG A 869 -26.05 -43.92 -0.38
CA ARG A 869 -24.75 -43.22 -0.43
C ARG A 869 -24.51 -42.38 0.83
N ALA A 870 -23.52 -42.82 1.61
CA ALA A 870 -22.82 -42.07 2.67
C ALA A 870 -23.69 -41.43 3.78
N LYS A 871 -23.96 -42.24 4.82
CA LYS A 871 -24.44 -41.82 6.14
C LYS A 871 -23.42 -40.90 6.86
N ARG A 872 -23.31 -39.63 6.44
CA ARG A 872 -22.69 -38.58 7.28
C ARG A 872 -23.53 -38.46 8.54
N GLN A 873 -22.91 -38.57 9.70
CA GLN A 873 -23.58 -38.41 10.99
C GLN A 873 -24.20 -37.00 11.08
N ARG A 874 -25.53 -36.89 10.86
CA ARG A 874 -26.31 -35.80 11.44
C ARG A 874 -26.26 -36.03 12.95
N ILE A 875 -25.50 -35.20 13.65
CA ILE A 875 -25.58 -35.07 15.11
C ILE A 875 -27.02 -34.68 15.44
N ASP A 876 -27.59 -35.31 16.47
CA ASP A 876 -29.03 -35.26 16.75
C ASP A 876 -29.57 -33.84 16.88
N ALA A 877 -30.51 -33.50 16.00
CA ALA A 877 -31.17 -32.20 15.92
C ALA A 877 -32.70 -32.38 15.90
N ASN A 878 -33.25 -33.02 16.93
CA ASN A 878 -34.70 -33.15 17.12
C ASN A 878 -35.40 -31.77 17.06
N ASP A 879 -36.58 -31.75 16.43
CA ASP A 879 -37.53 -30.65 16.19
C ASP A 879 -37.05 -29.34 15.54
N SER A 880 -35.83 -28.85 15.78
CA SER A 880 -35.42 -27.50 15.35
C SER A 880 -35.31 -27.31 13.83
N GLY A 881 -35.27 -28.39 13.04
CA GLY A 881 -35.24 -28.34 11.57
C GLY A 881 -36.58 -27.94 10.97
N SER A 882 -37.66 -28.63 11.39
CA SER A 882 -39.01 -28.47 10.84
C SER A 882 -39.52 -27.02 10.95
N GLY A 883 -39.37 -26.39 12.12
CA GLY A 883 -39.76 -25.00 12.33
C GLY A 883 -39.04 -23.98 11.43
N ARG A 884 -37.77 -24.25 11.05
CA ARG A 884 -37.01 -23.39 10.14
C ARG A 884 -37.45 -23.55 8.69
N VAL A 885 -37.78 -24.76 8.25
CA VAL A 885 -38.32 -25.01 6.90
C VAL A 885 -39.72 -24.40 6.75
N LEU A 886 -40.58 -24.54 7.78
CA LEU A 886 -41.89 -23.88 7.84
C LEU A 886 -41.77 -22.35 7.75
N LEU A 887 -40.84 -21.76 8.50
CA LEU A 887 -40.60 -20.31 8.44
C LEU A 887 -40.05 -19.85 7.08
N ALA A 888 -39.16 -20.63 6.47
CA ALA A 888 -38.65 -20.35 5.13
C ALA A 888 -39.77 -20.40 4.07
N ARG A 889 -40.71 -21.34 4.18
CA ARG A 889 -41.92 -21.42 3.33
C ARG A 889 -42.85 -20.23 3.54
N GLN A 890 -43.06 -19.80 4.79
CA GLN A 890 -43.82 -18.59 5.11
C GLN A 890 -43.17 -17.35 4.48
N LEU A 891 -41.88 -17.12 4.70
CA LEU A 891 -41.14 -15.99 4.11
C LEU A 891 -41.16 -16.01 2.57
N PHE A 892 -41.02 -17.18 1.95
CA PHE A 892 -41.14 -17.33 0.50
C PHE A 892 -42.53 -16.92 0.01
N SER A 893 -43.60 -17.34 0.69
CA SER A 893 -44.97 -16.96 0.34
C SER A 893 -45.21 -15.45 0.52
N GLU A 894 -44.72 -14.84 1.60
CA GLU A 894 -44.83 -13.39 1.84
C GLU A 894 -44.13 -12.57 0.76
N VAL A 895 -42.91 -12.95 0.36
CA VAL A 895 -42.11 -12.23 -0.66
C VAL A 895 -42.69 -12.39 -2.07
N CYS A 896 -43.35 -13.52 -2.36
CA CYS A 896 -44.12 -13.72 -3.60
C CYS A 896 -45.44 -12.92 -3.60
N CYS A 897 -46.03 -12.66 -2.43
CA CYS A 897 -47.23 -11.81 -2.32
C CYS A 897 -46.90 -10.31 -2.28
N ALA A 898 -45.67 -9.91 -1.94
CA ALA A 898 -45.31 -8.51 -1.69
C ALA A 898 -45.23 -7.65 -2.97
N ASN A 899 -44.54 -8.12 -4.02
CA ASN A 899 -44.39 -7.41 -5.30
C ASN A 899 -44.52 -8.40 -6.48
N GLN A 900 -45.15 -7.97 -7.57
CA GLN A 900 -45.32 -8.79 -8.78
C GLN A 900 -43.99 -9.09 -9.49
N GLU A 901 -43.04 -8.15 -9.46
CA GLU A 901 -41.70 -8.35 -10.02
C GLU A 901 -40.90 -9.39 -9.22
N SER A 902 -40.88 -9.29 -7.88
CA SER A 902 -40.20 -10.28 -7.03
C SER A 902 -40.83 -11.66 -7.20
N ALA A 903 -42.17 -11.76 -7.26
CA ALA A 903 -42.87 -13.02 -7.52
C ALA A 903 -42.37 -13.72 -8.80
N SER A 904 -42.19 -12.97 -9.89
CA SER A 904 -41.70 -13.54 -11.15
C SER A 904 -40.24 -14.04 -11.04
N VAL A 905 -39.36 -13.26 -10.40
CA VAL A 905 -37.95 -13.62 -10.18
C VAL A 905 -37.82 -14.83 -9.26
N PHE A 906 -38.49 -14.84 -8.10
CA PHE A 906 -38.47 -15.96 -7.16
C PHE A 906 -39.08 -17.24 -7.75
N SER A 907 -40.10 -17.12 -8.61
CA SER A 907 -40.67 -18.26 -9.35
C SER A 907 -39.68 -18.86 -10.36
N GLN A 908 -39.00 -18.01 -11.14
CA GLN A 908 -37.95 -18.45 -12.07
C GLN A 908 -36.76 -19.10 -11.33
N MET A 909 -36.30 -18.48 -10.25
CA MET A 909 -35.23 -19.03 -9.40
C MET A 909 -35.65 -20.36 -8.78
N GLN A 910 -36.91 -20.53 -8.36
CA GLN A 910 -37.42 -21.80 -7.84
C GLN A 910 -37.45 -22.89 -8.91
N ALA A 911 -37.91 -22.58 -10.13
CA ALA A 911 -37.94 -23.54 -11.23
C ALA A 911 -36.52 -24.02 -11.59
N LEU A 912 -35.57 -23.10 -11.66
CA LEU A 912 -34.15 -23.39 -11.92
C LEU A 912 -33.49 -24.17 -10.76
N ALA A 913 -33.80 -23.84 -9.50
CA ALA A 913 -33.31 -24.59 -8.34
C ALA A 913 -33.83 -26.03 -8.33
N LYS A 914 -35.12 -26.26 -8.62
CA LYS A 914 -35.71 -27.60 -8.78
C LYS A 914 -35.04 -28.38 -9.92
N ALA A 915 -34.87 -27.76 -11.08
CA ALA A 915 -34.19 -28.40 -12.21
C ALA A 915 -32.74 -28.83 -11.88
N TYR A 916 -32.01 -28.05 -11.07
CA TYR A 916 -30.68 -28.46 -10.59
C TYR A 916 -30.73 -29.61 -9.57
N ILE A 917 -31.70 -29.63 -8.64
CA ILE A 917 -31.90 -30.73 -7.69
C ILE A 917 -32.25 -32.01 -8.45
N GLU A 918 -33.20 -31.94 -9.38
CA GLU A 918 -33.59 -33.05 -10.26
C GLU A 918 -32.38 -33.56 -11.06
N TRP A 919 -31.61 -32.66 -11.69
CA TRP A 919 -30.42 -33.03 -12.46
C TRP A 919 -29.32 -33.69 -11.62
N ALA A 920 -29.08 -33.18 -10.40
CA ALA A 920 -28.14 -33.78 -9.45
C ALA A 920 -28.57 -35.18 -8.97
N ASN A 921 -29.89 -35.42 -8.90
CA ASN A 921 -30.48 -36.69 -8.51
C ASN A 921 -30.72 -37.66 -9.68
N VAL A 922 -30.34 -37.32 -10.93
CA VAL A 922 -30.35 -38.27 -12.05
C VAL A 922 -29.25 -39.31 -11.85
N ASP A 923 -29.63 -40.59 -11.81
CA ASP A 923 -28.68 -41.70 -11.75
C ASP A 923 -27.83 -41.80 -13.04
N VAL A 924 -26.60 -41.31 -12.96
CA VAL A 924 -25.59 -41.36 -14.05
C VAL A 924 -24.99 -42.76 -14.22
N GLU A 925 -24.97 -43.60 -13.17
CA GLU A 925 -24.41 -44.95 -13.24
C GLU A 925 -25.31 -45.85 -14.13
N SER A 926 -26.64 -45.68 -14.04
CA SER A 926 -27.61 -46.32 -14.94
C SER A 926 -27.41 -46.00 -16.43
N LYS A 927 -26.82 -44.83 -16.75
CA LYS A 927 -26.60 -44.35 -18.14
C LYS A 927 -25.16 -44.53 -18.65
N ARG A 928 -24.23 -44.95 -17.78
CA ARG A 928 -22.83 -45.27 -18.17
C ARG A 928 -22.66 -46.68 -18.74
N THR A 929 -23.59 -47.58 -18.42
CA THR A 929 -23.58 -48.97 -18.90
C THR A 929 -24.10 -49.11 -20.33
N THR A 930 -24.94 -48.17 -20.78
CA THR A 930 -25.31 -48.01 -22.20
C THR A 930 -24.18 -47.34 -22.98
N LYS A 931 -23.15 -48.12 -23.33
CA LYS A 931 -22.17 -47.71 -24.36
C LYS A 931 -22.84 -47.70 -25.73
N GLY A 932 -22.74 -46.55 -26.41
CA GLY A 932 -22.73 -46.48 -27.87
C GLY A 932 -21.34 -46.77 -28.42
#